data_AF-B8GI55-F1
#
_entry.id   AF-B8GI55-F1
#
_cell.length_a   1.000
_cell.length_b   1.000
_cell.length_c   1.000
_cell.angle_alpha   90.00
_cell.angle_beta   90.00
_cell.angle_gamma   90.00
#
_symmetry.space_group_name_H-M   'P 1'
#
loop_
_entity.id
_entity.type
_entity.pdbx_description
1 polymer ?
#
loop_
_entity_poly.entity_id
_entity_poly.type
_entity_poly.pdbx_seq_one_letter_code
_entity_poly.pdbx_strand_id
1 'polypeptide(L)'
;MSLMKRMTWLLVVLAIVSCLLMNSPATAVPDSYLRGYVIDSSTGQPVSGATISMTGSNLSPTSTISNGDGSYSLGRRDTGLGLKSGERIVDGNNIPRYVDLTAVKDGYLPYASSVDLRLYQVSGYNISLTPFTANFYAFGHVGQAPYSVRFMDQSTGSPTAWFWDFGDGSNSTEQNPTHVFTKNGVYNVALTATYDWGSNTCTQYRCIIVNSVPVAAFTANATSGRTPFTVQFTDQSSDANGYQWQFGDGTTSTEQNPIHTYTSPGTYTVMLTVSVPDYGSVFIQKPGYITVTEPSSVDFAANVTAGLSPLAVHFNESVNGSVQYFFWQFGDGSTSSESNPVHVYETAGRYTVSLMTVGSNGTEVKTIEDYINVTSPVTPTVTPTATATATATVTPTGALPVANFTVTSSDQDSLGIQVADTSENATSVRYDLGDGTTTAYRTFRYTYWQAGTYTIDQTATNAAGSSHKSFAVTVPATTFPPVGGDQGWYTVHCNVDGASVLFDQTPMGTIAGGILKVKVYTTATPYYTYTVSKDGYATFQGTITTHPGKDQNVDLTAQLIPIAGQVYNGPHTIPGTLQAEDYNIGGEGVTYHDTTVGNEGGAYRQDDVDIEVLDTDGSPNVGWIRAGEWLTYTVNVSTAGTYDAGFRVASTHSGSSVLVYVDNGTTPVATLNVPNTGAWPVFQTISVPVTLPAGQHQFVLKFPTDFVNINWIRFALRG
;
A
#
# COMPACT_ATOMS: atom_id res chain seq x y z
N MET A 1 62.23 35.06 29.42
CA MET A 1 60.80 35.41 29.25
C MET A 1 60.33 34.76 27.96
N SER A 2 60.00 33.47 27.91
CA SER A 2 59.30 32.66 28.92
C SER A 2 57.93 33.25 29.25
N LEU A 3 56.90 32.43 29.02
CA LEU A 3 55.46 32.68 29.14
C LEU A 3 54.86 33.66 28.10
N MET A 4 53.71 33.27 27.52
CA MET A 4 52.81 34.04 26.63
C MET A 4 52.88 33.85 25.10
N LYS A 5 53.12 32.64 24.58
CA LYS A 5 52.61 32.23 23.23
C LYS A 5 52.18 30.75 23.13
N ARG A 6 51.53 30.22 24.18
CA ARG A 6 50.84 28.92 24.15
C ARG A 6 49.59 28.99 25.03
N MET A 7 48.47 29.45 24.48
CA MET A 7 47.10 29.29 25.01
C MET A 7 46.13 29.87 23.98
N THR A 8 45.61 29.01 23.09
CA THR A 8 44.31 29.15 22.38
C THR A 8 44.21 28.01 21.36
N TRP A 9 43.99 26.78 21.82
CA TRP A 9 43.45 25.67 21.00
C TRP A 9 42.81 24.68 21.97
N LEU A 10 41.57 24.97 22.36
CA LEU A 10 40.70 24.05 23.09
C LEU A 10 39.31 24.20 22.47
N LEU A 11 39.00 23.40 21.45
CA LEU A 11 37.67 22.92 21.08
C LEU A 11 37.69 22.24 19.71
N VAL A 12 37.19 21.00 19.71
CA VAL A 12 36.76 20.16 18.58
C VAL A 12 37.85 19.38 17.82
N VAL A 13 37.51 18.11 17.56
CA VAL A 13 38.15 17.08 16.72
C VAL A 13 39.16 16.16 17.42
N LEU A 14 38.64 15.08 18.01
CA LEU A 14 39.40 13.82 18.19
C LEU A 14 38.49 12.64 17.81
N ALA A 15 38.43 12.32 16.53
CA ALA A 15 38.01 11.01 16.04
C ALA A 15 38.75 10.73 14.73
N ILE A 16 39.28 9.50 14.62
CA ILE A 16 39.90 8.90 13.43
C ILE A 16 41.38 9.30 13.21
N VAL A 17 42.31 8.49 13.71
CA VAL A 17 43.19 7.57 12.96
C VAL A 17 44.13 6.91 13.97
N SER A 18 43.91 5.62 14.25
CA SER A 18 44.95 4.64 14.59
C SER A 18 44.39 3.25 14.32
N CYS A 19 44.32 2.90 13.04
CA CYS A 19 44.37 1.51 12.60
C CYS A 19 45.77 1.25 12.04
N LEU A 20 46.21 0.00 12.18
CA LEU A 20 47.50 -0.61 11.78
C LEU A 20 48.64 -0.55 12.81
N LEU A 21 48.68 -1.56 13.68
CA LEU A 21 49.69 -2.63 13.66
C LEU A 21 49.44 -3.58 14.85
N MET A 22 48.98 -4.81 14.59
CA MET A 22 49.50 -6.08 15.16
C MET A 22 48.52 -7.25 14.94
N ASN A 23 49.05 -8.32 14.34
CA ASN A 23 48.45 -9.65 14.22
C ASN A 23 48.31 -10.34 15.60
N SER A 24 47.18 -11.06 15.78
CA SER A 24 46.87 -12.29 16.58
C SER A 24 47.75 -12.70 17.79
N PRO A 25 47.21 -13.32 18.87
CA PRO A 25 46.07 -14.26 18.91
C PRO A 25 45.05 -13.99 20.04
N ALA A 26 44.04 -14.87 20.13
CA ALA A 26 42.99 -14.96 21.16
C ALA A 26 43.27 -14.18 22.46
N THR A 27 42.47 -13.16 22.74
CA THR A 27 42.39 -12.51 24.05
C THR A 27 40.99 -12.66 24.62
N ALA A 28 40.96 -13.03 25.90
CA ALA A 28 39.80 -13.33 26.70
C ALA A 28 38.75 -12.22 26.70
N VAL A 29 37.49 -12.62 26.86
CA VAL A 29 36.40 -11.76 27.32
C VAL A 29 36.89 -10.98 28.55
N PRO A 30 36.74 -9.64 28.62
CA PRO A 30 37.16 -8.91 29.81
C PRO A 30 36.28 -9.33 30.99
N ASP A 31 36.93 -9.57 32.13
CA ASP A 31 36.34 -9.98 33.40
C ASP A 31 34.98 -9.32 33.66
N SER A 32 33.94 -10.15 33.81
CA SER A 32 32.60 -9.71 34.18
C SER A 32 32.60 -9.16 35.61
N TYR A 33 32.34 -7.86 35.75
CA TYR A 33 32.12 -7.21 37.04
C TYR A 33 30.72 -7.56 37.54
N LEU A 34 30.61 -8.46 38.51
CA LEU A 34 29.37 -8.63 39.29
C LEU A 34 29.31 -7.52 40.35
N ARG A 35 28.29 -6.66 40.26
CA ARG A 35 27.97 -5.65 41.27
C ARG A 35 26.54 -5.83 41.76
N GLY A 36 26.35 -5.67 43.07
CA GLY A 36 25.05 -5.77 43.72
C GLY A 36 24.90 -4.75 44.86
N TYR A 37 23.67 -4.47 45.25
CA TYR A 37 23.31 -3.57 46.35
C TYR A 37 22.63 -4.33 47.49
N VAL A 38 22.76 -3.78 48.69
CA VAL A 38 22.08 -4.29 49.89
C VAL A 38 20.80 -3.47 50.09
N ILE A 39 19.65 -4.11 50.24
CA ILE A 39 18.37 -3.45 50.54
C ILE A 39 18.00 -3.65 52.01
N ASP A 40 17.41 -2.64 52.64
CA ASP A 40 16.77 -2.70 53.96
C ASP A 40 15.45 -3.48 53.86
N SER A 41 15.28 -4.54 54.64
CA SER A 41 14.11 -5.42 54.49
C SER A 41 12.85 -4.93 55.20
N SER A 42 12.98 -3.93 56.06
CA SER A 42 11.83 -3.29 56.71
C SER A 42 11.21 -2.21 55.83
N THR A 43 12.01 -1.56 54.99
CA THR A 43 11.57 -0.44 54.13
C THR A 43 11.58 -0.78 52.64
N GLY A 44 12.27 -1.85 52.23
CA GLY A 44 12.49 -2.23 50.83
C GLY A 44 13.46 -1.31 50.09
N GLN A 45 14.09 -0.34 50.77
CA GLN A 45 14.94 0.67 50.13
C GLN A 45 16.42 0.25 50.11
N PRO A 46 17.20 0.64 49.08
CA PRO A 46 18.65 0.43 49.05
C PRO A 46 19.36 1.11 50.23
N VAL A 47 20.30 0.41 50.86
CA VAL A 47 21.16 0.97 51.90
C VAL A 47 22.24 1.83 51.23
N SER A 48 22.11 3.15 51.37
CA SER A 48 23.01 4.13 50.75
C SER A 48 24.46 3.91 51.19
N GLY A 49 25.38 3.82 50.22
CA GLY A 49 26.83 3.63 50.45
C GLY A 49 27.31 2.17 50.54
N ALA A 50 26.43 1.18 50.39
CA ALA A 50 26.79 -0.24 50.41
C ALA A 50 26.90 -0.84 49.00
N THR A 51 28.12 -1.17 48.57
CA THR A 51 28.38 -1.83 47.27
C THR A 51 29.15 -3.14 47.46
N ILE A 52 28.71 -4.21 46.79
CA ILE A 52 29.48 -5.45 46.64
C ILE A 52 30.14 -5.43 45.26
N SER A 53 31.45 -5.64 45.20
CA SER A 53 32.22 -5.73 43.95
C SER A 53 32.98 -7.05 43.92
N MET A 54 32.84 -7.83 42.85
CA MET A 54 33.72 -8.97 42.56
C MET A 54 34.57 -8.65 41.32
N THR A 55 35.90 -8.81 41.44
CA THR A 55 36.85 -8.63 40.33
C THR A 55 37.73 -9.86 40.21
N GLY A 56 37.54 -10.64 39.15
CA GLY A 56 38.36 -11.81 38.84
C GLY A 56 38.39 -12.88 39.95
N SER A 57 39.16 -13.94 39.74
CA SER A 57 39.27 -15.12 40.63
C SER A 57 39.89 -14.85 42.01
N ASN A 58 40.05 -13.59 42.44
CA ASN A 58 40.60 -13.21 43.73
C ASN A 58 39.67 -12.22 44.48
N LEU A 59 39.17 -12.64 45.64
CA LEU A 59 38.64 -11.74 46.65
C LEU A 59 39.81 -10.90 47.21
N SER A 60 39.96 -9.65 46.76
CA SER A 60 40.81 -8.68 47.45
C SER A 60 40.02 -8.09 48.63
N PRO A 61 40.56 -8.04 49.86
CA PRO A 61 39.77 -7.66 51.02
C PRO A 61 39.72 -6.13 51.19
N THR A 62 38.68 -5.70 51.90
CA THR A 62 38.48 -4.39 52.56
C THR A 62 37.87 -3.26 51.73
N SER A 63 36.54 -3.25 51.69
CA SER A 63 35.79 -1.99 51.79
C SER A 63 35.08 -1.96 53.14
N THR A 64 35.57 -1.14 54.05
CA THR A 64 34.91 -0.87 55.34
C THR A 64 33.76 0.10 55.10
N ILE A 65 32.54 -0.29 55.47
CA ILE A 65 31.38 0.60 55.47
C ILE A 65 31.08 0.97 56.92
N SER A 66 30.84 2.25 57.18
CA SER A 66 30.48 2.84 58.48
C SER A 66 29.27 3.73 58.27
N ASN A 67 28.21 3.48 59.03
CA ASN A 67 26.95 4.22 59.00
C ASN A 67 26.60 4.76 60.41
N GLY A 68 27.60 4.99 61.26
CA GLY A 68 27.44 5.60 62.59
C GLY A 68 27.30 4.62 63.75
N ASP A 69 26.97 3.34 63.50
CA ASP A 69 26.66 2.35 64.55
C ASP A 69 27.55 1.08 64.54
N GLY A 70 28.66 1.05 63.78
CA GLY A 70 29.62 -0.06 63.74
C GLY A 70 30.24 -0.32 62.36
N SER A 71 31.25 -1.22 62.28
CA SER A 71 31.96 -1.58 61.03
C SER A 71 31.76 -3.05 60.64
N TYR A 72 31.55 -3.31 59.34
CA TYR A 72 31.44 -4.67 58.78
C TYR A 72 32.66 -5.02 57.91
N SER A 73 33.22 -6.22 58.06
CA SER A 73 34.32 -6.73 57.22
C SER A 73 33.95 -8.06 56.56
N LEU A 74 34.08 -8.15 55.23
CA LEU A 74 34.06 -9.42 54.48
C LEU A 74 35.50 -9.93 54.32
N GLY A 75 35.76 -11.18 54.71
CA GLY A 75 37.05 -11.85 54.55
C GLY A 75 36.90 -13.31 54.12
N ARG A 76 37.88 -13.80 53.33
CA ARG A 76 38.00 -15.21 52.93
C ARG A 76 38.54 -16.02 54.12
N ARG A 77 37.88 -17.10 54.53
CA ARG A 77 38.44 -18.04 55.52
C ARG A 77 39.29 -19.08 54.78
N ASP A 78 40.61 -18.91 54.81
CA ASP A 78 41.56 -19.91 54.30
C ASP A 78 41.59 -21.11 55.27
N THR A 79 41.23 -22.30 54.81
CA THR A 79 41.30 -23.53 55.63
C THR A 79 42.69 -24.18 55.61
N GLY A 80 43.70 -23.50 55.06
CA GLY A 80 45.10 -23.92 55.19
C GLY A 80 45.52 -25.04 54.24
N LEU A 81 44.89 -25.15 53.06
CA LEU A 81 45.18 -26.20 52.07
C LEU A 81 46.00 -25.74 50.85
N GLY A 82 46.51 -24.50 50.82
CA GLY A 82 47.60 -24.10 49.91
C GLY A 82 47.34 -24.31 48.41
N LEU A 83 46.16 -23.96 47.90
CA LEU A 83 45.81 -24.13 46.49
C LEU A 83 46.34 -22.97 45.61
N LYS A 84 46.86 -23.31 44.42
CA LYS A 84 47.25 -22.34 43.38
C LYS A 84 46.10 -22.08 42.40
N SER A 85 46.15 -20.95 41.71
CA SER A 85 45.16 -20.52 40.73
C SER A 85 44.93 -21.59 39.64
N GLY A 86 43.67 -22.04 39.49
CA GLY A 86 43.24 -22.90 38.37
C GLY A 86 42.88 -24.36 38.72
N GLU A 87 42.97 -24.79 39.97
CA GLU A 87 42.59 -26.16 40.36
C GLU A 87 41.13 -26.30 40.81
N ARG A 88 40.49 -27.41 40.41
CA ARG A 88 39.09 -27.76 40.72
C ARG A 88 39.09 -28.81 41.85
N ILE A 89 38.40 -28.56 42.97
CA ILE A 89 38.22 -29.59 44.00
C ILE A 89 37.07 -30.50 43.59
N VAL A 90 37.36 -31.80 43.57
CA VAL A 90 36.43 -32.88 43.28
C VAL A 90 36.47 -33.84 44.47
N ASP A 91 35.33 -34.20 45.07
CA ASP A 91 35.32 -35.38 45.94
C ASP A 91 35.25 -36.67 45.09
N GLY A 92 35.40 -37.84 45.72
CA GLY A 92 35.39 -39.13 45.03
C GLY A 92 34.15 -39.45 44.18
N ASN A 93 33.14 -38.56 44.13
CA ASN A 93 31.90 -38.70 43.37
C ASN A 93 31.59 -37.51 42.41
N ASN A 94 32.53 -36.59 42.16
CA ASN A 94 32.46 -35.58 41.08
C ASN A 94 31.36 -34.48 41.18
N ILE A 95 31.12 -33.94 42.38
CA ILE A 95 30.22 -32.79 42.61
C ILE A 95 31.02 -31.52 43.02
N PRO A 96 30.80 -30.32 42.42
CA PRO A 96 31.50 -29.08 42.80
C PRO A 96 31.06 -28.54 44.18
N ARG A 97 32.00 -28.00 45.00
CA ARG A 97 31.69 -27.26 46.26
C ARG A 97 32.08 -25.77 46.21
N TYR A 98 31.29 -24.95 46.92
CA TYR A 98 31.21 -23.47 46.91
C TYR A 98 32.10 -22.77 47.97
N VAL A 99 32.21 -21.43 47.91
CA VAL A 99 33.01 -20.54 48.80
C VAL A 99 32.17 -19.96 49.94
N ASP A 100 32.69 -19.99 51.17
CA ASP A 100 32.05 -19.37 52.36
C ASP A 100 32.48 -17.90 52.56
N LEU A 101 31.53 -17.01 52.87
CA LEU A 101 31.76 -15.62 53.30
C LEU A 101 31.18 -15.40 54.70
N THR A 102 31.84 -14.61 55.55
CA THR A 102 31.37 -14.28 56.91
C THR A 102 31.32 -12.76 57.11
N ALA A 103 30.26 -12.25 57.74
CA ALA A 103 30.14 -10.86 58.19
C ALA A 103 30.13 -10.83 59.74
N VAL A 104 30.88 -9.91 60.35
CA VAL A 104 30.97 -9.76 61.82
C VAL A 104 30.62 -8.31 62.19
N LYS A 105 29.81 -8.14 63.24
CA LYS A 105 29.52 -6.85 63.88
C LYS A 105 30.30 -6.75 65.20
N ASP A 106 31.04 -5.65 65.37
CA ASP A 106 31.68 -5.22 66.63
C ASP A 106 32.58 -6.24 67.35
N GLY A 107 33.43 -6.95 66.60
CA GLY A 107 34.71 -7.47 67.12
C GLY A 107 34.69 -8.48 68.28
N TYR A 108 33.54 -9.00 68.72
CA TYR A 108 33.45 -9.96 69.84
C TYR A 108 32.98 -11.33 69.36
N LEU A 109 33.83 -12.34 69.52
CA LEU A 109 33.42 -13.76 69.44
C LEU A 109 32.86 -14.16 70.81
N PRO A 110 31.56 -14.48 70.89
CA PRO A 110 31.18 -15.67 71.64
C PRO A 110 30.17 -16.52 70.88
N TYR A 111 30.26 -17.81 71.17
CA TYR A 111 29.59 -18.93 70.55
C TYR A 111 28.09 -18.75 70.25
N ALA A 112 27.69 -19.41 69.15
CA ALA A 112 26.32 -19.72 68.72
C ALA A 112 25.56 -18.65 67.92
N SER A 113 26.01 -18.44 66.68
CA SER A 113 25.13 -18.46 65.48
C SER A 113 25.99 -18.22 64.23
N SER A 114 26.69 -19.26 63.77
CA SER A 114 27.24 -19.26 62.42
C SER A 114 26.10 -19.42 61.42
N VAL A 115 25.84 -18.40 60.61
CA VAL A 115 25.05 -18.56 59.39
C VAL A 115 26.04 -18.90 58.29
N ASP A 116 26.06 -20.17 57.87
CA ASP A 116 26.71 -20.57 56.64
C ASP A 116 25.99 -19.86 55.48
N LEU A 117 26.69 -18.99 54.75
CA LEU A 117 26.19 -18.46 53.49
C LEU A 117 26.34 -19.54 52.41
N ARG A 118 25.44 -20.52 52.44
CA ARG A 118 24.99 -21.14 51.19
C ARG A 118 24.17 -20.09 50.46
N LEU A 119 24.36 -19.92 49.16
CA LEU A 119 23.45 -19.13 48.33
C LEU A 119 22.07 -19.82 48.31
N TYR A 120 21.28 -19.60 49.37
CA TYR A 120 19.82 -19.69 49.42
C TYR A 120 19.35 -18.88 50.64
N GLN A 121 18.52 -17.88 50.35
CA GLN A 121 17.56 -17.20 51.23
C GLN A 121 17.94 -17.15 52.73
N VAL A 122 18.51 -16.03 53.17
CA VAL A 122 18.63 -15.72 54.61
C VAL A 122 17.28 -15.18 55.08
N SER A 123 16.72 -15.78 56.13
CA SER A 123 15.51 -15.30 56.81
C SER A 123 15.58 -13.78 57.03
N GLY A 124 14.72 -13.06 56.31
CA GLY A 124 14.50 -11.63 56.49
C GLY A 124 15.17 -10.68 55.49
N TYR A 125 16.04 -11.11 54.58
CA TYR A 125 16.66 -10.20 53.58
C TYR A 125 16.91 -10.91 52.24
N ASN A 126 16.24 -10.45 51.17
CA ASN A 126 16.48 -10.91 49.80
C ASN A 126 17.54 -10.02 49.12
N ILE A 127 18.57 -10.59 48.51
CA ILE A 127 19.41 -9.86 47.56
C ILE A 127 18.74 -10.00 46.19
N SER A 128 18.18 -8.92 45.66
CA SER A 128 17.62 -8.87 44.31
C SER A 128 18.61 -8.14 43.41
N LEU A 129 19.19 -8.87 42.45
CA LEU A 129 19.95 -8.30 41.35
C LEU A 129 18.95 -8.12 40.20
N THR A 130 18.32 -6.95 40.10
CA THR A 130 17.56 -6.63 38.88
C THR A 130 18.52 -6.02 37.87
N PRO A 131 18.88 -6.71 36.78
CA PRO A 131 19.68 -6.09 35.71
C PRO A 131 18.92 -4.92 35.10
N PHE A 132 19.58 -3.77 34.98
CA PHE A 132 19.06 -2.62 34.23
C PHE A 132 19.63 -2.67 32.81
N THR A 133 18.74 -2.62 31.83
CA THR A 133 19.11 -2.75 30.41
C THR A 133 18.28 -1.75 29.63
N ALA A 134 18.92 -0.93 28.81
CA ALA A 134 18.22 -0.10 27.86
C ALA A 134 17.67 -0.98 26.74
N ASN A 135 16.43 -0.74 26.33
CA ASN A 135 15.83 -1.40 25.19
C ASN A 135 14.69 -0.55 24.64
N PHE A 136 14.35 -0.72 23.36
CA PHE A 136 13.24 -0.02 22.76
C PHE A 136 12.60 -0.77 21.60
N TYR A 137 11.40 -0.33 21.24
CA TYR A 137 10.68 -0.75 20.05
C TYR A 137 10.36 0.45 19.16
N ALA A 138 10.57 0.30 17.85
CA ALA A 138 10.18 1.28 16.83
C ALA A 138 8.90 0.82 16.11
N PHE A 139 7.86 1.65 16.10
CA PHE A 139 6.58 1.38 15.43
C PHE A 139 6.65 1.71 13.93
N GLY A 140 7.55 1.01 13.22
CA GLY A 140 7.78 1.19 11.79
C GLY A 140 9.27 1.09 11.47
N HIS A 141 9.62 0.34 10.42
CA HIS A 141 11.02 0.10 10.03
C HIS A 141 11.29 0.52 8.59
N VAL A 142 10.31 0.48 7.69
CA VAL A 142 10.47 0.90 6.30
C VAL A 142 9.32 1.83 5.92
N GLY A 143 9.64 2.97 5.33
CA GLY A 143 8.63 3.95 4.91
C GLY A 143 9.14 4.92 3.85
N GLN A 144 8.29 5.85 3.46
CA GLN A 144 8.60 6.88 2.46
C GLN A 144 8.76 8.24 3.14
N ALA A 145 9.73 9.05 2.69
CA ALA A 145 9.94 10.38 3.23
C ALA A 145 8.75 11.33 2.92
N PRO A 146 8.26 12.13 3.89
CA PRO A 146 8.63 12.11 5.31
C PRO A 146 7.98 10.92 6.04
N TYR A 147 8.79 10.15 6.76
CA TYR A 147 8.32 8.95 7.48
C TYR A 147 8.26 9.22 8.99
N SER A 148 7.06 9.16 9.56
CA SER A 148 6.83 9.35 11.00
C SER A 148 6.86 8.01 11.72
N VAL A 149 7.77 7.85 12.68
CA VAL A 149 7.95 6.64 13.47
C VAL A 149 7.81 6.97 14.94
N ARG A 150 7.01 6.18 15.65
CA ARG A 150 6.94 6.28 17.12
C ARG A 150 7.93 5.30 17.73
N PHE A 151 8.54 5.69 18.83
CA PHE A 151 9.44 4.85 19.59
C PHE A 151 8.89 4.64 21.00
N MET A 152 9.07 3.44 21.53
CA MET A 152 8.64 3.07 22.87
C MET A 152 9.80 2.47 23.64
N ASP A 153 10.04 3.04 24.82
CA ASP A 153 10.97 2.53 25.80
C ASP A 153 10.52 1.15 26.31
N GLN A 154 11.45 0.20 26.31
CA GLN A 154 11.30 -1.14 26.88
C GLN A 154 12.40 -1.43 27.92
N SER A 155 13.07 -0.38 28.41
CA SER A 155 14.20 -0.51 29.32
C SER A 155 13.76 -1.09 30.68
N THR A 156 14.56 -1.99 31.23
CA THR A 156 14.31 -2.62 32.54
C THR A 156 15.10 -1.91 33.64
N GLY A 157 14.70 -2.08 34.91
CA GLY A 157 15.46 -1.53 36.05
C GLY A 157 15.11 -0.09 36.44
N SER A 158 13.94 0.41 36.02
CA SER A 158 13.37 1.72 36.41
C SER A 158 14.27 2.92 36.04
N PRO A 159 14.44 3.22 34.74
CA PRO A 159 15.18 4.40 34.30
C PRO A 159 14.53 5.71 34.78
N THR A 160 15.39 6.71 34.97
CA THR A 160 15.07 8.06 35.45
C THR A 160 15.16 9.13 34.36
N ALA A 161 15.86 8.84 33.25
CA ALA A 161 15.92 9.70 32.07
C ALA A 161 16.23 8.91 30.80
N TRP A 162 15.88 9.47 29.64
CA TRP A 162 16.07 8.87 28.31
C TRP A 162 16.78 9.85 27.39
N PHE A 163 17.60 9.33 26.49
CA PHE A 163 18.21 10.09 25.39
C PHE A 163 18.18 9.24 24.13
N TRP A 164 17.49 9.74 23.10
CA TRP A 164 17.35 9.12 21.80
C TRP A 164 18.27 9.80 20.79
N ASP A 165 19.01 9.00 20.04
CA ASP A 165 19.70 9.41 18.82
C ASP A 165 19.04 8.69 17.65
N PHE A 166 18.43 9.44 16.73
CA PHE A 166 17.72 8.86 15.59
C PHE A 166 18.64 8.58 14.40
N GLY A 167 19.93 8.91 14.47
CA GLY A 167 20.91 8.66 13.41
C GLY A 167 20.81 9.60 12.21
N ASP A 168 19.89 10.56 12.22
CA ASP A 168 19.75 11.63 11.20
C ASP A 168 20.32 12.99 11.67
N GLY A 169 20.96 13.01 12.84
CA GLY A 169 21.49 14.20 13.50
C GLY A 169 20.52 14.88 14.47
N SER A 170 19.29 14.39 14.60
CA SER A 170 18.32 14.83 15.60
C SER A 170 18.27 13.89 16.83
N ASN A 171 17.67 14.37 17.92
CA ASN A 171 17.59 13.65 19.19
C ASN A 171 16.29 13.98 19.95
N SER A 172 15.99 13.19 20.98
CA SER A 172 14.89 13.44 21.92
C SER A 172 15.24 12.99 23.35
N THR A 173 14.59 13.59 24.35
CA THR A 173 14.70 13.17 25.76
C THR A 173 13.38 12.65 26.33
N GLU A 174 12.34 12.52 25.50
CA GLU A 174 11.06 11.93 25.91
C GLU A 174 11.22 10.42 26.13
N GLN A 175 10.44 9.83 27.03
CA GLN A 175 10.46 8.38 27.23
C GLN A 175 9.98 7.63 25.96
N ASN A 176 8.92 8.12 25.30
CA ASN A 176 8.31 7.49 24.13
C ASN A 176 8.10 8.50 22.99
N PRO A 177 9.16 8.92 22.28
CA PRO A 177 9.07 10.00 21.30
C PRO A 177 8.40 9.54 19.99
N THR A 178 7.89 10.51 19.23
CA THR A 178 7.60 10.33 17.80
C THR A 178 8.58 11.18 16.99
N HIS A 179 9.24 10.58 16.01
CA HIS A 179 10.21 11.25 15.16
C HIS A 179 9.84 11.15 13.68
N VAL A 180 10.16 12.22 12.92
CA VAL A 180 9.88 12.30 11.49
C VAL A 180 11.18 12.36 10.71
N PHE A 181 11.46 11.29 9.97
CA PHE A 181 12.61 11.21 9.08
C PHE A 181 12.25 11.84 7.73
N THR A 182 12.87 12.99 7.44
CA THR A 182 12.51 13.83 6.29
C THR A 182 13.30 13.52 5.02
N LYS A 183 14.41 12.79 5.14
CA LYS A 183 15.27 12.41 4.03
C LYS A 183 15.25 10.90 3.84
N ASN A 184 15.52 10.45 2.62
CA ASN A 184 15.79 9.05 2.37
C ASN A 184 17.13 8.65 3.00
N GLY A 185 17.21 7.42 3.46
CA GLY A 185 18.39 6.92 4.15
C GLY A 185 18.10 5.69 5.01
N VAL A 186 19.17 5.10 5.51
CA VAL A 186 19.13 4.01 6.47
C VAL A 186 19.67 4.57 7.79
N TYR A 187 18.83 4.56 8.82
CA TYR A 187 19.08 5.21 10.10
C TYR A 187 19.24 4.17 11.21
N ASN A 188 20.35 4.25 11.94
CA ASN A 188 20.54 3.53 13.18
C ASN A 188 19.90 4.35 14.30
N VAL A 189 19.10 3.71 15.14
CA VAL A 189 18.46 4.40 16.28
C VAL A 189 19.05 3.87 17.57
N ALA A 190 19.41 4.77 18.49
CA ALA A 190 19.92 4.42 19.80
C ALA A 190 19.09 5.06 20.91
N LEU A 191 18.78 4.28 21.95
CA LEU A 191 18.24 4.77 23.22
C LEU A 191 19.28 4.59 24.31
N THR A 192 19.62 5.68 25.01
CA THR A 192 20.37 5.66 26.26
C THR A 192 19.44 5.91 27.43
N ALA A 193 19.24 4.89 28.26
CA ALA A 193 18.47 4.99 29.50
C ALA A 193 19.41 5.27 30.67
N THR A 194 19.10 6.28 31.48
CA THR A 194 19.87 6.72 32.64
C THR A 194 19.15 6.37 33.93
N TYR A 195 19.90 5.90 34.90
CA TYR A 195 19.46 5.48 36.22
C TYR A 195 20.24 6.29 37.26
N ASP A 196 19.79 6.26 38.51
CA ASP A 196 20.44 6.98 39.61
C ASP A 196 21.93 6.62 39.79
N TRP A 197 22.37 5.47 39.27
CA TRP A 197 23.70 4.90 39.52
C TRP A 197 24.49 4.56 38.25
N GLY A 198 23.99 4.95 37.07
CA GLY A 198 24.65 4.67 35.78
C GLY A 198 23.73 4.81 34.56
N SER A 199 24.19 4.41 33.39
CA SER A 199 23.41 4.40 32.16
C SER A 199 23.70 3.16 31.32
N ASN A 200 22.74 2.79 30.47
CA ASN A 200 22.92 1.74 29.46
C ASN A 200 22.38 2.25 28.11
N THR A 201 22.94 1.75 27.01
CA THR A 201 22.56 2.16 25.66
C THR A 201 22.23 0.94 24.82
N CYS A 202 21.07 0.95 24.19
CA CYS A 202 20.67 0.03 23.14
C CYS A 202 20.78 0.74 21.79
N THR A 203 21.38 0.09 20.80
CA THR A 203 21.44 0.60 19.42
C THR A 203 20.90 -0.46 18.48
N GLN A 204 19.88 -0.11 17.72
CA GLN A 204 19.37 -0.94 16.62
C GLN A 204 19.93 -0.40 15.31
N TYR A 205 20.71 -1.23 14.62
CA TYR A 205 21.30 -0.90 13.33
C TYR A 205 20.26 -1.05 12.21
N ARG A 206 20.28 -0.11 11.26
CA ARG A 206 19.33 -0.04 10.14
C ARG A 206 17.86 -0.07 10.62
N CYS A 207 17.62 0.46 11.82
CA CYS A 207 16.34 0.45 12.50
C CYS A 207 15.24 1.06 11.60
N ILE A 208 15.53 2.20 10.96
CA ILE A 208 14.59 2.88 10.06
C ILE A 208 15.19 3.03 8.66
N ILE A 209 14.47 2.58 7.65
CA ILE A 209 14.77 2.72 6.23
C ILE A 209 13.73 3.66 5.62
N VAL A 210 14.19 4.81 5.16
CA VAL A 210 13.33 5.79 4.48
C VAL A 210 13.69 5.79 3.01
N ASN A 211 12.71 5.44 2.20
CA ASN A 211 12.84 5.38 0.76
C ASN A 211 12.57 6.74 0.12
N SER A 212 13.16 6.97 -1.05
CA SER A 212 12.85 8.12 -1.89
C SER A 212 11.44 7.99 -2.45
N VAL A 213 10.69 9.09 -2.43
CA VAL A 213 9.43 9.19 -3.17
C VAL A 213 9.77 9.61 -4.60
N PRO A 214 9.47 8.79 -5.63
CA PRO A 214 9.64 9.25 -7.00
C PRO A 214 8.74 10.47 -7.23
N VAL A 215 9.22 11.46 -7.96
CA VAL A 215 8.40 12.61 -8.40
C VAL A 215 8.17 12.48 -9.89
N ALA A 216 6.94 12.20 -10.31
CA ALA A 216 6.60 12.13 -11.73
C ALA A 216 6.60 13.52 -12.36
N ALA A 217 7.39 13.72 -13.42
CA ALA A 217 7.36 14.93 -14.22
C ALA A 217 7.74 14.63 -15.67
N PHE A 218 7.14 15.36 -16.62
CA PHE A 218 7.50 15.24 -18.03
C PHE A 218 7.15 16.48 -18.86
N THR A 219 7.77 16.57 -20.03
CA THR A 219 7.48 17.56 -21.09
C THR A 219 7.28 16.89 -22.44
N ALA A 220 6.73 17.64 -23.40
CA ALA A 220 6.66 17.25 -24.80
C ALA A 220 7.29 18.33 -25.69
N ASN A 221 7.87 17.94 -26.82
CA ASN A 221 8.46 18.89 -27.78
C ASN A 221 7.40 19.77 -28.48
N ALA A 222 6.18 19.28 -28.62
CA ALA A 222 5.04 20.00 -29.17
C ALA A 222 3.74 19.48 -28.57
N THR A 223 2.74 20.36 -28.38
CA THR A 223 1.45 20.02 -27.78
C THR A 223 0.29 20.11 -28.76
N SER A 224 0.53 20.52 -30.01
CA SER A 224 -0.51 20.59 -31.03
C SER A 224 0.01 20.37 -32.45
N GLY A 225 -0.77 19.69 -33.28
CA GLY A 225 -0.44 19.50 -34.70
C GLY A 225 -1.57 18.85 -35.50
N ARG A 226 -1.25 18.42 -36.73
CA ARG A 226 -2.18 17.73 -37.63
C ARG A 226 -1.87 16.25 -37.67
N THR A 227 -2.89 15.40 -37.77
CA THR A 227 -2.67 13.97 -37.94
C THR A 227 -2.01 13.65 -39.30
N PRO A 228 -1.03 12.71 -39.38
CA PRO A 228 -0.40 12.05 -38.25
C PRO A 228 0.55 12.99 -37.50
N PHE A 229 0.37 13.10 -36.18
CA PHE A 229 1.15 14.03 -35.34
C PHE A 229 2.11 13.28 -34.43
N THR A 230 3.40 13.37 -34.71
CA THR A 230 4.46 12.74 -33.91
C THR A 230 4.98 13.67 -32.82
N VAL A 231 4.97 13.19 -31.58
CA VAL A 231 5.40 13.91 -30.37
C VAL A 231 6.50 13.11 -29.68
N GLN A 232 7.60 13.80 -29.33
CA GLN A 232 8.62 13.27 -28.42
C GLN A 232 8.29 13.71 -27.00
N PHE A 233 8.13 12.74 -26.11
CA PHE A 233 8.00 12.99 -24.68
C PHE A 233 9.38 12.88 -24.01
N THR A 234 9.63 13.75 -23.04
CA THR A 234 10.85 13.78 -22.25
C THR A 234 10.49 13.66 -20.78
N ASP A 235 10.98 12.60 -20.14
CA ASP A 235 10.88 12.41 -18.71
C ASP A 235 11.75 13.43 -17.96
N GLN A 236 11.19 13.94 -16.87
CA GLN A 236 11.84 14.86 -15.92
C GLN A 236 11.69 14.36 -14.48
N SER A 237 11.30 13.09 -14.31
CA SER A 237 11.01 12.52 -13.00
C SER A 237 12.28 12.38 -12.18
N SER A 238 12.16 12.51 -10.85
CA SER A 238 13.25 12.22 -9.92
C SER A 238 13.03 10.89 -9.22
N ASP A 239 14.13 10.23 -8.86
CA ASP A 239 14.14 9.01 -8.04
C ASP A 239 13.27 7.88 -8.62
N ALA A 240 13.24 7.74 -9.95
CA ALA A 240 12.48 6.74 -10.69
C ALA A 240 13.38 5.91 -11.64
N ASN A 241 13.01 4.66 -11.85
CA ASN A 241 13.71 3.69 -12.71
C ASN A 241 12.75 2.76 -13.47
N GLY A 242 11.44 2.81 -13.20
CA GLY A 242 10.39 2.26 -14.06
C GLY A 242 9.47 3.35 -14.62
N TYR A 243 9.00 3.18 -15.86
CA TYR A 243 8.16 4.15 -16.58
C TYR A 243 6.99 3.42 -17.24
N GLN A 244 5.81 4.03 -17.19
CA GLN A 244 4.63 3.60 -17.93
C GLN A 244 3.82 4.80 -18.40
N TRP A 245 3.78 4.99 -19.71
CA TRP A 245 3.06 6.05 -20.38
C TRP A 245 1.69 5.58 -20.84
N GLN A 246 0.71 6.46 -20.73
CA GLN A 246 -0.59 6.34 -21.40
C GLN A 246 -0.83 7.62 -22.19
N PHE A 247 -0.96 7.51 -23.51
CA PHE A 247 -1.01 8.68 -24.40
C PHE A 247 -2.42 9.25 -24.59
N GLY A 248 -3.45 8.59 -24.06
CA GLY A 248 -4.86 9.02 -24.11
C GLY A 248 -5.65 8.51 -25.32
N ASP A 249 -5.01 7.80 -26.25
CA ASP A 249 -5.60 7.19 -27.46
C ASP A 249 -5.73 5.65 -27.36
N GLY A 250 -5.48 5.09 -26.17
CA GLY A 250 -5.47 3.65 -25.91
C GLY A 250 -4.10 2.99 -26.05
N THR A 251 -3.07 3.71 -26.53
CA THR A 251 -1.70 3.19 -26.63
C THR A 251 -0.86 3.53 -25.39
N THR A 252 0.21 2.77 -25.18
CA THR A 252 1.10 2.86 -24.01
C THR A 252 2.56 2.67 -24.38
N SER A 253 3.49 3.05 -23.50
CA SER A 253 4.93 2.79 -23.64
C SER A 253 5.59 2.60 -22.27
N THR A 254 6.71 1.88 -22.21
CA THR A 254 7.55 1.72 -21.01
C THR A 254 8.93 2.35 -21.15
N GLU A 255 9.20 3.02 -22.28
CA GLU A 255 10.45 3.76 -22.48
C GLU A 255 10.49 5.00 -21.59
N GLN A 256 11.69 5.41 -21.15
CA GLN A 256 11.84 6.65 -20.38
C GLN A 256 11.47 7.89 -21.22
N ASN A 257 11.88 7.95 -22.49
CA ASN A 257 11.65 9.09 -23.38
C ASN A 257 11.00 8.64 -24.70
N PRO A 258 9.71 8.27 -24.71
CA PRO A 258 9.08 7.69 -25.87
C PRO A 258 8.77 8.71 -26.96
N ILE A 259 8.77 8.22 -28.21
CA ILE A 259 8.19 8.91 -29.36
C ILE A 259 6.83 8.27 -29.65
N HIS A 260 5.77 9.07 -29.71
CA HIS A 260 4.42 8.60 -30.01
C HIS A 260 3.83 9.35 -31.21
N THR A 261 3.02 8.66 -32.02
CA THR A 261 2.34 9.26 -33.20
C THR A 261 0.84 9.10 -33.08
N TYR A 262 0.14 10.23 -33.00
CA TYR A 262 -1.32 10.28 -32.99
C TYR A 262 -1.86 10.30 -34.42
N THR A 263 -2.63 9.27 -34.80
CA THR A 263 -3.17 9.09 -36.15
C THR A 263 -4.61 9.57 -36.34
N SER A 264 -5.28 9.93 -35.26
CA SER A 264 -6.65 10.44 -35.28
C SER A 264 -6.69 11.86 -34.72
N PRO A 265 -7.62 12.71 -35.18
CA PRO A 265 -7.89 13.98 -34.51
C PRO A 265 -8.47 13.74 -33.12
N GLY A 266 -8.17 14.64 -32.18
CA GLY A 266 -8.65 14.53 -30.82
C GLY A 266 -7.89 15.42 -29.84
N THR A 267 -8.37 15.44 -28.60
CA THR A 267 -7.65 16.04 -27.47
C THR A 267 -7.30 14.92 -26.51
N TYR A 268 -6.01 14.71 -26.27
CA TYR A 268 -5.49 13.54 -25.59
C TYR A 268 -4.90 13.93 -24.23
N THR A 269 -5.32 13.19 -23.20
CA THR A 269 -4.76 13.30 -21.85
C THR A 269 -3.58 12.34 -21.74
N VAL A 270 -2.41 12.88 -21.41
CA VAL A 270 -1.19 12.08 -21.25
C VAL A 270 -0.93 11.83 -19.78
N MET A 271 -0.66 10.58 -19.42
CA MET A 271 -0.30 10.17 -18.07
C MET A 271 1.05 9.45 -18.10
N LEU A 272 1.92 9.82 -17.18
CA LEU A 272 3.16 9.10 -16.88
C LEU A 272 3.05 8.55 -15.46
N THR A 273 3.14 7.23 -15.33
CA THR A 273 3.37 6.54 -14.07
C THR A 273 4.84 6.19 -13.98
N VAL A 274 5.50 6.60 -12.91
CA VAL A 274 6.87 6.20 -12.60
C VAL A 274 6.89 5.31 -11.38
N SER A 275 7.79 4.35 -11.37
CA SER A 275 7.95 3.39 -10.29
C SER A 275 9.40 3.24 -9.87
N VAL A 276 9.55 2.77 -8.63
CA VAL A 276 10.82 2.27 -8.12
C VAL A 276 10.63 0.80 -7.76
N PRO A 277 11.51 -0.12 -8.23
CA PRO A 277 11.56 -1.49 -7.73
C PRO A 277 11.52 -1.46 -6.21
N ASP A 278 10.64 -2.28 -5.64
CA ASP A 278 10.44 -2.46 -4.20
C ASP A 278 9.73 -1.32 -3.43
N TYR A 279 9.45 -0.15 -4.04
CA TYR A 279 8.99 1.03 -3.29
C TYR A 279 7.74 1.74 -3.82
N GLY A 280 7.07 1.18 -4.82
CA GLY A 280 5.76 1.64 -5.32
C GLY A 280 5.83 2.57 -6.54
N SER A 281 4.72 3.21 -6.87
CA SER A 281 4.58 4.07 -8.05
C SER A 281 3.79 5.34 -7.77
N VAL A 282 4.18 6.44 -8.42
CA VAL A 282 3.37 7.67 -8.49
C VAL A 282 3.08 8.00 -9.94
N PHE A 283 2.06 8.83 -10.18
CA PHE A 283 1.74 9.27 -11.54
C PHE A 283 1.52 10.77 -11.61
N ILE A 284 1.72 11.31 -12.81
CA ILE A 284 1.29 12.65 -13.18
C ILE A 284 0.44 12.55 -14.44
N GLN A 285 -0.67 13.27 -14.45
CA GLN A 285 -1.59 13.34 -15.56
C GLN A 285 -1.71 14.78 -16.03
N LYS A 286 -1.63 15.00 -17.35
CA LYS A 286 -1.88 16.29 -17.98
C LYS A 286 -3.13 16.17 -18.87
N PRO A 287 -4.31 16.59 -18.37
CA PRO A 287 -5.57 16.54 -19.12
C PRO A 287 -5.50 17.36 -20.40
N GLY A 288 -5.89 16.75 -21.53
CA GLY A 288 -5.91 17.40 -22.85
C GLY A 288 -4.58 18.00 -23.29
N TYR A 289 -3.46 17.41 -22.87
CA TYR A 289 -2.12 17.94 -23.10
C TYR A 289 -1.72 17.98 -24.57
N ILE A 290 -2.23 17.06 -25.40
CA ILE A 290 -1.97 17.02 -26.84
C ILE A 290 -3.27 17.27 -27.61
N THR A 291 -3.24 18.21 -28.56
CA THR A 291 -4.36 18.49 -29.45
C THR A 291 -3.99 18.15 -30.89
N VAL A 292 -4.71 17.21 -31.50
CA VAL A 292 -4.51 16.78 -32.88
C VAL A 292 -5.71 17.18 -33.71
N THR A 293 -5.45 17.87 -34.81
CA THR A 293 -6.47 18.36 -35.74
C THR A 293 -6.46 17.55 -37.02
N GLU A 294 -7.61 17.46 -37.70
CA GLU A 294 -7.65 16.86 -39.04
C GLU A 294 -6.88 17.73 -40.04
N PRO A 295 -6.26 17.13 -41.07
CA PRO A 295 -5.83 17.86 -42.24
C PRO A 295 -7.05 18.54 -42.87
N SER A 296 -6.87 19.73 -43.41
CA SER A 296 -7.92 20.35 -44.22
C SER A 296 -8.06 19.55 -45.51
N SER A 297 -9.29 19.29 -45.96
CA SER A 297 -9.54 18.64 -47.24
C SER A 297 -10.55 19.42 -48.04
N VAL A 298 -10.31 19.56 -49.35
CA VAL A 298 -11.20 20.22 -50.30
C VAL A 298 -11.63 19.23 -51.37
N ASP A 299 -12.93 19.17 -51.61
CA ASP A 299 -13.55 18.46 -52.72
C ASP A 299 -14.71 19.28 -53.29
N PHE A 300 -15.27 18.85 -54.41
CA PHE A 300 -16.48 19.46 -54.95
C PHE A 300 -17.27 18.51 -55.86
N ALA A 301 -18.54 18.83 -56.05
CA ALA A 301 -19.43 18.15 -56.97
C ALA A 301 -20.15 19.13 -57.90
N ALA A 302 -20.61 18.63 -59.04
CA ALA A 302 -21.50 19.32 -59.96
C ALA A 302 -22.86 18.61 -60.02
N ASN A 303 -23.95 19.36 -60.16
CA ASN A 303 -25.29 18.78 -60.33
C ASN A 303 -25.43 17.99 -61.65
N VAL A 304 -24.69 18.38 -62.69
CA VAL A 304 -24.59 17.70 -63.98
C VAL A 304 -23.15 17.74 -64.47
N THR A 305 -22.66 16.65 -65.04
CA THR A 305 -21.30 16.55 -65.61
C THR A 305 -21.31 16.45 -67.14
N ALA A 306 -22.49 16.36 -67.76
CA ALA A 306 -22.62 16.41 -69.21
C ALA A 306 -23.97 16.98 -69.65
N GLY A 307 -24.01 17.58 -70.84
CA GLY A 307 -25.24 18.14 -71.40
C GLY A 307 -25.00 18.87 -72.72
N LEU A 308 -26.05 19.56 -73.19
CA LEU A 308 -26.00 20.35 -74.41
C LEU A 308 -25.61 21.80 -74.11
N SER A 309 -24.83 22.45 -74.98
CA SER A 309 -24.55 23.88 -74.88
C SER A 309 -25.79 24.73 -75.21
N PRO A 310 -26.10 25.79 -74.45
CA PRO A 310 -25.44 26.22 -73.21
C PRO A 310 -25.83 25.33 -72.01
N LEU A 311 -24.83 24.87 -71.26
CA LEU A 311 -25.02 24.01 -70.09
C LEU A 311 -24.77 24.79 -68.80
N ALA A 312 -25.84 25.05 -68.03
CA ALA A 312 -25.71 25.60 -66.67
C ALA A 312 -25.38 24.49 -65.68
N VAL A 313 -24.27 24.65 -64.96
CA VAL A 313 -23.74 23.71 -63.97
C VAL A 313 -23.68 24.40 -62.62
N HIS A 314 -24.29 23.80 -61.62
CA HIS A 314 -24.22 24.23 -60.23
C HIS A 314 -23.13 23.42 -59.54
N PHE A 315 -22.11 24.11 -59.02
CA PHE A 315 -21.04 23.50 -58.24
C PHE A 315 -21.32 23.65 -56.75
N ASN A 316 -21.03 22.58 -56.01
CA ASN A 316 -21.14 22.52 -54.55
C ASN A 316 -19.81 22.07 -53.98
N GLU A 317 -19.22 22.92 -53.15
CA GLU A 317 -18.00 22.62 -52.41
C GLU A 317 -18.26 21.62 -51.28
N SER A 318 -17.27 20.79 -51.02
CA SER A 318 -17.23 19.94 -49.83
C SER A 318 -15.89 20.17 -49.16
N VAL A 319 -15.87 20.95 -48.09
CA VAL A 319 -14.63 21.30 -47.39
C VAL A 319 -14.69 20.87 -45.94
N ASN A 320 -13.64 20.17 -45.50
CA ASN A 320 -13.41 19.87 -44.09
C ASN A 320 -12.35 20.85 -43.56
N GLY A 321 -12.77 21.77 -42.70
CA GLY A 321 -11.94 22.81 -42.10
C GLY A 321 -12.52 24.22 -42.24
N SER A 322 -11.83 25.22 -41.66
CA SER A 322 -12.22 26.63 -41.79
C SER A 322 -11.64 27.24 -43.07
N VAL A 323 -12.52 27.65 -43.98
CA VAL A 323 -12.17 28.35 -45.23
C VAL A 323 -12.49 29.84 -45.09
N GLN A 324 -11.55 30.69 -45.50
CA GLN A 324 -11.78 32.14 -45.64
C GLN A 324 -12.09 32.55 -47.08
N TYR A 325 -11.46 31.90 -48.07
CA TYR A 325 -11.60 32.26 -49.48
C TYR A 325 -11.76 31.03 -50.36
N PHE A 326 -12.60 31.15 -51.40
CA PHE A 326 -12.78 30.18 -52.48
C PHE A 326 -12.27 30.80 -53.79
N PHE A 327 -11.67 29.99 -54.65
CA PHE A 327 -11.28 30.38 -55.99
C PHE A 327 -11.46 29.20 -56.95
N TRP A 328 -12.45 29.33 -57.83
CA TRP A 328 -12.81 28.36 -58.85
C TRP A 328 -12.18 28.73 -60.19
N GLN A 329 -11.71 27.72 -60.94
CA GLN A 329 -11.43 27.83 -62.37
C GLN A 329 -12.23 26.77 -63.12
N PHE A 330 -13.03 27.18 -64.10
CA PHE A 330 -13.98 26.27 -64.76
C PHE A 330 -13.44 25.58 -66.01
N GLY A 331 -12.19 25.88 -66.42
CA GLY A 331 -11.52 25.25 -67.57
C GLY A 331 -11.76 25.93 -68.92
N ASP A 332 -12.65 26.93 -68.99
CA ASP A 332 -12.93 27.73 -70.19
C ASP A 332 -12.35 29.15 -70.13
N GLY A 333 -11.52 29.42 -69.12
CA GLY A 333 -10.92 30.74 -68.83
C GLY A 333 -11.71 31.59 -67.84
N SER A 334 -12.90 31.17 -67.43
CA SER A 334 -13.68 31.85 -66.39
C SER A 334 -13.36 31.36 -64.97
N THR A 335 -13.69 32.18 -63.97
CA THR A 335 -13.38 31.95 -62.56
C THR A 335 -14.50 32.43 -61.64
N SER A 336 -14.58 31.93 -60.41
CA SER A 336 -15.48 32.45 -59.37
C SER A 336 -14.83 32.46 -57.98
N SER A 337 -15.31 33.33 -57.09
CA SER A 337 -14.94 33.33 -55.66
C SER A 337 -16.12 33.02 -54.74
N GLU A 338 -17.28 32.69 -55.30
CA GLU A 338 -18.43 32.22 -54.54
C GLU A 338 -18.15 30.83 -53.99
N SER A 339 -18.81 30.46 -52.88
CA SER A 339 -18.64 29.13 -52.32
C SER A 339 -19.27 28.10 -53.27
N ASN A 340 -20.57 28.26 -53.60
CA ASN A 340 -21.36 27.41 -54.48
C ASN A 340 -21.74 28.12 -55.81
N PRO A 341 -20.82 28.31 -56.77
CA PRO A 341 -21.12 29.05 -57.98
C PRO A 341 -22.00 28.27 -58.96
N VAL A 342 -22.78 29.01 -59.75
CA VAL A 342 -23.40 28.50 -60.97
C VAL A 342 -22.62 29.03 -62.16
N HIS A 343 -22.12 28.13 -63.01
CA HIS A 343 -21.39 28.48 -64.22
C HIS A 343 -22.09 27.95 -65.48
N VAL A 344 -22.09 28.73 -66.56
CA VAL A 344 -22.74 28.36 -67.83
C VAL A 344 -21.67 28.14 -68.89
N TYR A 345 -21.58 26.91 -69.38
CA TYR A 345 -20.70 26.54 -70.49
C TYR A 345 -21.40 26.77 -71.83
N GLU A 346 -21.03 27.85 -72.52
CA GLU A 346 -21.64 28.29 -73.78
C GLU A 346 -21.19 27.48 -75.01
N THR A 347 -20.04 26.81 -74.93
CA THR A 347 -19.44 26.10 -76.06
C THR A 347 -19.33 24.61 -75.78
N ALA A 348 -19.34 23.80 -76.84
CA ALA A 348 -19.08 22.37 -76.71
C ALA A 348 -17.59 22.13 -76.43
N GLY A 349 -17.29 21.24 -75.49
CA GLY A 349 -15.93 21.01 -75.01
C GLY A 349 -15.88 20.09 -73.80
N ARG A 350 -14.67 19.70 -73.41
CA ARG A 350 -14.37 19.07 -72.13
C ARG A 350 -13.62 20.06 -71.27
N TYR A 351 -14.06 20.23 -70.03
CA TYR A 351 -13.56 21.26 -69.14
C TYR A 351 -13.04 20.66 -67.84
N THR A 352 -11.77 20.94 -67.54
CA THR A 352 -11.13 20.67 -66.26
C THR A 352 -11.53 21.74 -65.26
N VAL A 353 -12.05 21.33 -64.11
CA VAL A 353 -12.48 22.25 -63.05
C VAL A 353 -11.52 22.17 -61.87
N SER A 354 -11.13 23.31 -61.32
CA SER A 354 -10.34 23.39 -60.09
C SER A 354 -11.00 24.27 -59.04
N LEU A 355 -10.88 23.87 -57.78
CA LEU A 355 -11.25 24.64 -56.60
C LEU A 355 -10.02 24.79 -55.71
N MET A 356 -9.59 26.04 -55.50
CA MET A 356 -8.62 26.42 -54.50
C MET A 356 -9.32 27.06 -53.30
N THR A 357 -9.00 26.59 -52.10
CA THR A 357 -9.47 27.18 -50.85
C THR A 357 -8.30 27.70 -50.04
N VAL A 358 -8.50 28.85 -49.38
CA VAL A 358 -7.52 29.41 -48.44
C VAL A 358 -8.20 29.51 -47.08
N GLY A 359 -7.64 28.81 -46.10
CA GLY A 359 -8.12 28.78 -44.73
C GLY A 359 -7.06 29.23 -43.72
N SER A 360 -7.42 29.22 -42.43
CA SER A 360 -6.47 29.41 -41.33
C SER A 360 -5.37 28.33 -41.31
N ASN A 361 -5.61 27.21 -41.98
CA ASN A 361 -4.72 26.07 -42.10
C ASN A 361 -3.86 26.07 -43.38
N GLY A 362 -3.92 27.13 -44.19
CA GLY A 362 -3.17 27.22 -45.45
C GLY A 362 -4.06 27.04 -46.69
N THR A 363 -3.43 26.72 -47.81
CA THR A 363 -4.08 26.63 -49.12
C THR A 363 -4.23 25.17 -49.53
N GLU A 364 -5.42 24.77 -49.96
CA GLU A 364 -5.72 23.47 -50.53
C GLU A 364 -6.27 23.63 -51.95
N VAL A 365 -5.97 22.69 -52.85
CA VAL A 365 -6.44 22.72 -54.24
C VAL A 365 -6.92 21.33 -54.68
N LYS A 366 -8.15 21.26 -55.19
CA LYS A 366 -8.69 20.09 -55.90
C LYS A 366 -8.85 20.43 -57.37
N THR A 367 -8.40 19.54 -58.25
CA THR A 367 -8.64 19.61 -59.70
C THR A 367 -9.23 18.30 -60.18
N ILE A 368 -10.29 18.36 -60.99
CA ILE A 368 -10.88 17.21 -61.67
C ILE A 368 -10.76 17.46 -63.18
N GLU A 369 -9.93 16.67 -63.84
CA GLU A 369 -9.69 16.74 -65.29
C GLU A 369 -10.93 16.29 -66.07
N ASP A 370 -11.22 16.97 -67.19
CA ASP A 370 -12.35 16.65 -68.09
C ASP A 370 -13.71 16.50 -67.36
N TYR A 371 -13.91 17.24 -66.27
CA TYR A 371 -15.04 17.04 -65.36
C TYR A 371 -16.40 17.33 -65.98
N ILE A 372 -16.49 18.37 -66.82
CA ILE A 372 -17.72 18.75 -67.52
C ILE A 372 -17.57 18.51 -69.02
N ASN A 373 -18.50 17.75 -69.60
CA ASN A 373 -18.53 17.44 -71.03
C ASN A 373 -19.78 18.04 -71.70
N VAL A 374 -19.58 19.10 -72.47
CA VAL A 374 -20.64 19.82 -73.17
C VAL A 374 -20.63 19.44 -74.63
N THR A 375 -21.78 19.03 -75.17
CA THR A 375 -21.96 18.70 -76.58
C THR A 375 -22.89 19.73 -77.24
N SER A 376 -22.75 19.95 -78.55
CA SER A 376 -23.65 20.87 -79.24
C SER A 376 -25.04 20.23 -79.42
N PRO A 377 -26.14 21.00 -79.29
CA PRO A 377 -27.47 20.50 -79.62
C PRO A 377 -27.49 20.01 -81.06
N VAL A 378 -27.74 18.71 -81.24
CA VAL A 378 -28.07 18.15 -82.54
C VAL A 378 -29.49 18.58 -82.84
N THR A 379 -29.71 19.33 -83.92
CA THR A 379 -31.06 19.69 -84.38
C THR A 379 -31.78 18.42 -84.82
N PRO A 380 -32.77 17.89 -84.07
CA PRO A 380 -33.49 16.71 -84.48
C PRO A 380 -34.67 17.14 -85.34
N THR A 381 -34.70 16.68 -86.60
CA THR A 381 -35.90 16.75 -87.43
C THR A 381 -36.93 15.77 -86.85
N VAL A 382 -37.98 16.26 -86.18
CA VAL A 382 -39.02 15.43 -85.55
C VAL A 382 -40.34 15.44 -86.31
N THR A 383 -40.88 14.24 -86.53
CA THR A 383 -42.30 13.96 -86.88
C THR A 383 -43.01 13.50 -85.59
N PRO A 384 -44.17 14.07 -85.18
CA PRO A 384 -44.69 13.88 -83.81
C PRO A 384 -45.84 12.85 -83.70
N THR A 385 -45.90 12.13 -82.56
CA THR A 385 -47.15 11.63 -81.91
C THR A 385 -46.92 11.46 -80.39
N ALA A 386 -47.88 11.90 -79.57
CA ALA A 386 -47.83 11.96 -78.09
C ALA A 386 -48.93 11.09 -77.43
N THR A 387 -48.76 10.66 -76.15
CA THR A 387 -49.85 10.44 -75.16
C THR A 387 -49.28 10.36 -73.72
N ALA A 388 -50.01 10.90 -72.74
CA ALA A 388 -49.71 10.98 -71.30
C ALA A 388 -50.81 10.31 -70.44
N THR A 389 -50.52 9.94 -69.18
CA THR A 389 -51.54 9.60 -68.15
C THR A 389 -51.06 9.95 -66.73
N ALA A 390 -51.96 10.46 -65.88
CA ALA A 390 -51.78 10.81 -64.45
C ALA A 390 -52.64 9.92 -63.51
N THR A 391 -52.29 9.84 -62.22
CA THR A 391 -52.96 9.00 -61.18
C THR A 391 -53.44 9.85 -59.98
N ALA A 392 -54.56 9.46 -59.37
CA ALA A 392 -55.27 10.18 -58.29
C ALA A 392 -55.12 9.55 -56.89
N THR A 393 -55.29 10.39 -55.85
CA THR A 393 -55.18 10.16 -54.40
C THR A 393 -56.50 9.70 -53.75
N VAL A 394 -56.46 8.90 -52.68
CA VAL A 394 -57.65 8.39 -51.93
C VAL A 394 -57.68 8.88 -50.47
N THR A 395 -58.87 9.27 -49.99
CA THR A 395 -59.21 9.72 -48.62
C THR A 395 -59.61 8.55 -47.70
N PRO A 396 -59.22 8.48 -46.41
CA PRO A 396 -59.60 7.37 -45.53
C PRO A 396 -60.94 7.60 -44.79
N THR A 397 -61.81 6.59 -44.84
CA THR A 397 -63.10 6.49 -44.12
C THR A 397 -62.97 5.50 -42.95
N GLY A 398 -63.03 5.98 -41.70
CA GLY A 398 -63.05 5.14 -40.49
C GLY A 398 -63.57 5.90 -39.26
N ALA A 399 -64.19 5.21 -38.31
CA ALA A 399 -64.67 5.82 -37.06
C ALA A 399 -63.50 6.25 -36.16
N LEU A 400 -63.61 7.38 -35.45
CA LEU A 400 -62.58 7.84 -34.51
C LEU A 400 -62.40 6.85 -33.34
N PRO A 401 -61.16 6.68 -32.83
CA PRO A 401 -60.92 5.81 -31.69
C PRO A 401 -61.51 6.43 -30.42
N VAL A 402 -61.92 5.61 -29.45
CA VAL A 402 -62.39 6.04 -28.12
C VAL A 402 -61.45 5.49 -27.05
N ALA A 403 -60.65 6.36 -26.44
CA ALA A 403 -59.75 6.02 -25.34
C ALA A 403 -60.56 5.56 -24.11
N ASN A 404 -60.24 4.38 -23.61
CA ASN A 404 -60.86 3.83 -22.41
C ASN A 404 -59.95 2.78 -21.76
N PHE A 405 -59.95 2.74 -20.43
CA PHE A 405 -59.20 1.77 -19.63
C PHE A 405 -59.78 1.69 -18.21
N THR A 406 -59.40 0.63 -17.50
CA THR A 406 -59.67 0.42 -16.07
C THR A 406 -58.37 0.30 -15.28
N VAL A 407 -58.41 0.71 -14.01
CA VAL A 407 -57.29 0.62 -13.06
C VAL A 407 -57.79 -0.09 -11.81
N THR A 408 -57.04 -1.09 -11.35
CA THR A 408 -57.28 -1.79 -10.08
C THR A 408 -56.01 -1.75 -9.24
N SER A 409 -56.09 -1.32 -7.98
CA SER A 409 -54.97 -1.44 -7.03
C SER A 409 -54.69 -2.91 -6.75
N SER A 410 -53.41 -3.30 -6.68
CA SER A 410 -53.07 -4.71 -6.44
C SER A 410 -53.40 -5.21 -5.04
N ASP A 411 -53.49 -4.31 -4.03
CA ASP A 411 -54.04 -4.51 -2.68
C ASP A 411 -54.26 -3.13 -2.02
N GLN A 412 -55.11 -3.01 -0.97
CA GLN A 412 -55.51 -1.73 -0.37
C GLN A 412 -54.36 -0.98 0.35
N ASP A 413 -53.23 -1.66 0.58
CA ASP A 413 -52.00 -1.16 1.21
C ASP A 413 -50.77 -1.36 0.30
N SER A 414 -50.93 -1.27 -1.02
CA SER A 414 -49.85 -1.49 -2.00
C SER A 414 -49.57 -0.23 -2.82
N LEU A 415 -48.30 0.01 -3.13
CA LEU A 415 -47.88 1.00 -4.13
C LEU A 415 -48.11 0.51 -5.58
N GLY A 416 -48.71 -0.68 -5.75
CA GLY A 416 -48.94 -1.32 -7.05
C GLY A 416 -50.33 -1.09 -7.65
N ILE A 417 -50.37 -0.95 -8.97
CA ILE A 417 -51.57 -0.87 -9.81
C ILE A 417 -51.54 -1.92 -10.92
N GLN A 418 -52.72 -2.29 -11.40
CA GLN A 418 -52.92 -3.04 -12.63
C GLN A 418 -53.84 -2.25 -13.56
N VAL A 419 -53.40 -2.07 -14.81
CA VAL A 419 -54.12 -1.33 -15.85
C VAL A 419 -54.57 -2.30 -16.94
N ALA A 420 -55.81 -2.18 -17.39
CA ALA A 420 -56.36 -2.93 -18.51
C ALA A 420 -57.05 -2.00 -19.53
N ASP A 421 -56.59 -2.03 -20.78
CA ASP A 421 -57.14 -1.27 -21.90
C ASP A 421 -58.53 -1.78 -22.30
N THR A 422 -59.45 -0.85 -22.51
CA THR A 422 -60.81 -1.11 -23.01
C THR A 422 -61.17 -0.16 -24.15
N SER A 423 -60.18 0.43 -24.82
CA SER A 423 -60.39 1.37 -25.92
C SER A 423 -61.08 0.74 -27.13
N GLU A 424 -61.95 1.50 -27.79
CA GLU A 424 -62.71 1.06 -28.97
C GLU A 424 -62.14 1.71 -30.24
N ASN A 425 -62.14 0.96 -31.36
CA ASN A 425 -61.66 1.39 -32.68
C ASN A 425 -60.19 1.86 -32.74
N ALA A 426 -59.39 1.63 -31.69
CA ALA A 426 -57.99 2.04 -31.60
C ALA A 426 -57.04 0.99 -32.18
N THR A 427 -56.21 1.35 -33.17
CA THR A 427 -55.15 0.48 -33.68
C THR A 427 -53.90 0.52 -32.78
N SER A 428 -53.66 1.62 -32.07
CA SER A 428 -52.58 1.75 -31.09
C SER A 428 -53.01 2.52 -29.85
N VAL A 429 -52.33 2.27 -28.72
CA VAL A 429 -52.49 3.00 -27.46
C VAL A 429 -51.13 3.36 -26.85
N ARG A 430 -51.09 4.47 -26.12
CA ARG A 430 -49.95 4.89 -25.30
C ARG A 430 -50.45 5.40 -23.95
N TYR A 431 -49.78 5.02 -22.88
CA TYR A 431 -50.03 5.46 -21.51
C TYR A 431 -48.85 6.28 -20.99
N ASP A 432 -49.15 7.38 -20.29
CA ASP A 432 -48.26 8.08 -19.36
C ASP A 432 -48.77 7.81 -17.94
N LEU A 433 -47.89 7.40 -17.02
CA LEU A 433 -48.27 6.99 -15.66
C LEU A 433 -48.19 8.15 -14.65
N GLY A 434 -47.82 9.35 -15.08
CA GLY A 434 -47.82 10.54 -14.23
C GLY A 434 -46.59 10.71 -13.34
N ASP A 435 -45.61 9.82 -13.44
CA ASP A 435 -44.28 9.91 -12.81
C ASP A 435 -43.13 10.03 -13.83
N GLY A 436 -43.48 10.27 -15.10
CA GLY A 436 -42.56 10.32 -16.24
C GLY A 436 -42.39 8.99 -16.97
N THR A 437 -42.93 7.88 -16.45
CA THR A 437 -42.92 6.58 -17.13
C THR A 437 -44.00 6.53 -18.21
N THR A 438 -43.65 6.06 -19.43
CA THR A 438 -44.65 5.81 -20.50
C THR A 438 -44.58 4.37 -21.03
N THR A 439 -45.70 3.83 -21.49
CA THR A 439 -45.80 2.46 -22.04
C THR A 439 -46.86 2.34 -23.14
N ALA A 440 -46.72 1.35 -24.02
CA ALA A 440 -47.70 1.04 -25.07
C ALA A 440 -48.39 -0.32 -24.88
N TYR A 441 -48.11 -1.02 -23.77
CA TYR A 441 -48.77 -2.29 -23.45
C TYR A 441 -50.24 -2.06 -23.10
N ARG A 442 -51.13 -2.87 -23.71
CA ARG A 442 -52.58 -2.77 -23.48
C ARG A 442 -53.00 -3.23 -22.08
N THR A 443 -52.25 -4.13 -21.45
CA THR A 443 -52.49 -4.58 -20.06
C THR A 443 -51.15 -4.75 -19.35
N PHE A 444 -50.99 -4.18 -18.16
CA PHE A 444 -49.73 -4.24 -17.40
C PHE A 444 -49.93 -4.03 -15.89
N ARG A 445 -48.91 -4.39 -15.11
CA ARG A 445 -48.79 -4.06 -13.68
C ARG A 445 -47.66 -3.05 -13.50
N TYR A 446 -47.82 -2.12 -12.58
CA TYR A 446 -46.84 -1.08 -12.28
C TYR A 446 -46.80 -0.76 -10.79
N THR A 447 -45.62 -0.45 -10.23
CA THR A 447 -45.45 -0.10 -8.81
C THR A 447 -44.77 1.25 -8.70
N TYR A 448 -45.40 2.18 -7.99
CA TYR A 448 -44.84 3.51 -7.74
C TYR A 448 -43.78 3.45 -6.64
N TRP A 449 -42.74 4.27 -6.76
CA TRP A 449 -41.67 4.35 -5.78
C TRP A 449 -42.03 5.16 -4.52
N GLN A 450 -43.09 5.98 -4.57
CA GLN A 450 -43.54 6.82 -3.45
C GLN A 450 -45.06 6.82 -3.35
N ALA A 451 -45.56 7.09 -2.14
CA ALA A 451 -46.97 7.36 -1.90
C ALA A 451 -47.35 8.74 -2.46
N GLY A 452 -48.53 8.88 -3.05
CA GLY A 452 -48.94 10.09 -3.74
C GLY A 452 -50.14 9.88 -4.65
N THR A 453 -50.62 10.96 -5.26
CA THR A 453 -51.65 10.91 -6.29
C THR A 453 -51.02 11.12 -7.65
N TYR A 454 -51.17 10.14 -8.54
CA TYR A 454 -50.65 10.14 -9.90
C TYR A 454 -51.80 10.19 -10.92
N THR A 455 -51.63 10.91 -12.02
CA THR A 455 -52.62 10.96 -13.11
C THR A 455 -52.11 10.10 -14.27
N ILE A 456 -52.88 9.07 -14.62
CA ILE A 456 -52.59 8.20 -15.75
C ILE A 456 -53.32 8.72 -16.98
N ASP A 457 -52.60 9.00 -18.06
CA ASP A 457 -53.13 9.50 -19.32
C ASP A 457 -52.98 8.47 -20.43
N GLN A 458 -54.10 8.04 -21.03
CA GLN A 458 -54.13 7.19 -22.21
C GLN A 458 -54.37 8.02 -23.48
N THR A 459 -53.61 7.74 -24.54
CA THR A 459 -53.85 8.20 -25.92
C THR A 459 -54.14 7.00 -26.83
N ALA A 460 -55.30 6.97 -27.47
CA ALA A 460 -55.73 5.93 -28.42
C ALA A 460 -55.74 6.49 -29.85
N THR A 461 -55.14 5.79 -30.82
CA THR A 461 -54.97 6.30 -32.21
C THR A 461 -55.40 5.27 -33.26
N ASN A 462 -55.97 5.74 -34.36
CA ASN A 462 -56.16 5.00 -35.61
C ASN A 462 -55.96 5.90 -36.84
N ALA A 463 -56.14 5.36 -38.05
CA ALA A 463 -55.97 6.11 -39.30
C ALA A 463 -56.96 7.28 -39.49
N ALA A 464 -58.03 7.34 -38.69
CA ALA A 464 -59.01 8.43 -38.70
C ALA A 464 -58.69 9.55 -37.69
N GLY A 465 -57.82 9.31 -36.69
CA GLY A 465 -57.43 10.30 -35.68
C GLY A 465 -57.03 9.71 -34.32
N SER A 466 -57.04 10.53 -33.25
CA SER A 466 -56.73 10.13 -31.88
C SER A 466 -57.72 10.66 -30.84
N SER A 467 -57.80 10.01 -29.68
CA SER A 467 -58.56 10.45 -28.51
C SER A 467 -57.82 10.14 -27.20
N HIS A 468 -58.26 10.76 -26.09
CA HIS A 468 -57.56 10.70 -24.80
C HIS A 468 -58.50 10.42 -23.62
N LYS A 469 -57.98 9.77 -22.57
CA LYS A 469 -58.66 9.58 -21.28
C LYS A 469 -57.64 9.68 -20.14
N SER A 470 -58.02 10.37 -19.06
CA SER A 470 -57.22 10.51 -17.85
C SER A 470 -57.88 9.82 -16.66
N PHE A 471 -57.10 9.25 -15.75
CA PHE A 471 -57.58 8.68 -14.50
C PHE A 471 -56.59 8.94 -13.36
N ALA A 472 -57.05 9.57 -12.28
CA ALA A 472 -56.23 9.82 -11.09
C ALA A 472 -56.25 8.59 -10.15
N VAL A 473 -55.07 8.13 -9.74
CA VAL A 473 -54.90 7.05 -8.76
C VAL A 473 -54.14 7.59 -7.55
N THR A 474 -54.67 7.34 -6.35
CA THR A 474 -53.98 7.65 -5.08
C THR A 474 -53.42 6.37 -4.50
N VAL A 475 -52.10 6.30 -4.35
CA VAL A 475 -51.43 5.20 -3.66
C VAL A 475 -51.14 5.59 -2.20
N PRO A 476 -51.66 4.86 -1.20
CA PRO A 476 -51.55 5.23 0.21
C PRO A 476 -50.15 5.02 0.76
N ALA A 477 -49.76 5.83 1.75
CA ALA A 477 -48.55 5.59 2.53
C ALA A 477 -48.77 4.35 3.41
N THR A 478 -47.97 3.30 3.24
CA THR A 478 -48.10 2.07 4.02
C THR A 478 -47.49 2.25 5.41
N THR A 479 -48.25 1.89 6.45
CA THR A 479 -47.77 1.82 7.83
C THR A 479 -47.07 0.48 8.07
N PHE A 480 -45.80 0.38 7.67
CA PHE A 480 -44.85 -0.49 8.39
C PHE A 480 -44.33 0.27 9.62
N PRO A 481 -43.96 -0.43 10.72
CA PRO A 481 -43.64 0.23 11.98
C PRO A 481 -42.45 1.19 11.77
N PRO A 482 -42.61 2.49 12.05
CA PRO A 482 -41.48 3.39 12.00
C PRO A 482 -40.60 3.07 13.22
N VAL A 483 -39.43 2.50 12.97
CA VAL A 483 -38.28 2.89 13.79
C VAL A 483 -38.08 4.37 13.45
N GLY A 484 -38.66 5.27 14.26
CA GLY A 484 -38.93 6.64 13.85
C GLY A 484 -39.35 7.57 14.98
N GLY A 485 -38.56 7.60 16.07
CA GLY A 485 -38.59 8.67 17.07
C GLY A 485 -37.71 9.87 16.69
N ASP A 486 -37.53 10.81 17.62
CA ASP A 486 -36.43 11.79 17.53
C ASP A 486 -35.09 11.03 17.34
N GLN A 487 -34.17 11.58 16.57
CA GLN A 487 -32.97 10.87 16.12
C GLN A 487 -31.75 11.29 16.94
N GLY A 488 -30.93 10.31 17.32
CA GLY A 488 -29.62 10.49 17.91
C GLY A 488 -28.58 9.65 17.17
N TRP A 489 -27.30 9.84 17.48
CA TRP A 489 -26.20 9.11 16.83
C TRP A 489 -25.26 8.49 17.87
N TYR A 490 -24.80 7.29 17.56
CA TYR A 490 -23.54 6.80 18.09
C TYR A 490 -22.45 6.99 17.04
N THR A 491 -21.31 7.51 17.43
CA THR A 491 -20.10 7.49 16.59
C THR A 491 -19.13 6.50 17.20
N VAL A 492 -18.87 5.40 16.49
CA VAL A 492 -17.90 4.38 16.91
C VAL A 492 -16.56 4.73 16.28
N HIS A 493 -15.56 4.98 17.12
CA HIS A 493 -14.17 5.24 16.73
C HIS A 493 -13.38 3.95 16.84
N CYS A 494 -12.60 3.63 15.81
CA CYS A 494 -11.75 2.44 15.78
C CYS A 494 -10.43 2.71 15.06
N ASN A 495 -9.35 2.08 15.53
CA ASN A 495 -8.02 2.14 14.92
C ASN A 495 -7.88 1.33 13.60
N VAL A 496 -8.94 0.67 13.12
CA VAL A 496 -8.90 -0.24 11.97
C VAL A 496 -10.09 0.01 11.04
N ASP A 497 -9.80 0.46 9.82
CA ASP A 497 -10.81 0.62 8.77
C ASP A 497 -11.30 -0.72 8.25
N GLY A 498 -12.58 -0.76 7.84
CA GLY A 498 -13.26 -1.96 7.38
C GLY A 498 -13.59 -2.97 8.49
N ALA A 499 -13.45 -2.60 9.77
CA ALA A 499 -13.92 -3.41 10.92
C ALA A 499 -15.44 -3.39 11.01
N SER A 500 -16.05 -4.55 11.26
CA SER A 500 -17.50 -4.73 11.42
C SER A 500 -17.94 -4.32 12.82
N VAL A 501 -19.03 -3.57 12.90
CA VAL A 501 -19.62 -3.11 14.17
C VAL A 501 -21.00 -3.74 14.36
N LEU A 502 -21.23 -4.32 15.55
CA LEU A 502 -22.51 -4.88 15.96
C LEU A 502 -22.96 -4.25 17.28
N PHE A 503 -24.23 -3.88 17.39
CA PHE A 503 -24.86 -3.47 18.66
C PHE A 503 -25.86 -4.53 19.10
N ASP A 504 -25.73 -5.06 20.32
CA ASP A 504 -26.50 -6.21 20.82
C ASP A 504 -26.66 -7.33 19.77
N GLN A 505 -25.53 -7.71 19.15
CA GLN A 505 -25.43 -8.71 18.08
C GLN A 505 -26.12 -8.35 16.75
N THR A 506 -26.68 -7.15 16.62
CA THR A 506 -27.27 -6.65 15.37
C THR A 506 -26.19 -5.90 14.56
N PRO A 507 -25.93 -6.26 13.29
CA PRO A 507 -24.96 -5.55 12.45
C PRO A 507 -25.35 -4.11 12.15
N MET A 508 -24.40 -3.18 12.30
CA MET A 508 -24.62 -1.74 12.11
C MET A 508 -23.86 -1.17 10.90
N GLY A 509 -22.76 -1.82 10.48
CA GLY A 509 -21.94 -1.40 9.34
C GLY A 509 -20.46 -1.63 9.58
N THR A 510 -19.62 -0.99 8.75
CA THR A 510 -18.15 -1.09 8.83
C THR A 510 -17.52 0.28 9.03
N ILE A 511 -16.40 0.33 9.77
CA ILE A 511 -15.59 1.54 9.97
C ILE A 511 -14.99 2.02 8.63
N ALA A 512 -15.02 3.34 8.37
CA ALA A 512 -14.32 3.96 7.24
C ALA A 512 -13.79 5.34 7.65
N GLY A 513 -12.50 5.62 7.41
CA GLY A 513 -11.87 6.86 7.87
C GLY A 513 -11.81 6.95 9.40
N GLY A 514 -11.67 5.82 10.09
CA GLY A 514 -11.55 5.70 11.54
C GLY A 514 -12.88 5.75 12.32
N ILE A 515 -14.01 5.95 11.64
CA ILE A 515 -15.33 6.08 12.29
C ILE A 515 -16.45 5.29 11.60
N LEU A 516 -17.50 4.97 12.37
CA LEU A 516 -18.84 4.60 11.86
C LEU A 516 -19.90 5.38 12.63
N LYS A 517 -20.80 6.07 11.92
CA LYS A 517 -21.97 6.73 12.51
C LYS A 517 -23.21 5.85 12.41
N VAL A 518 -23.75 5.47 13.57
CA VAL A 518 -24.95 4.64 13.69
C VAL A 518 -26.11 5.53 14.14
N LYS A 519 -27.12 5.63 13.29
CA LYS A 519 -28.35 6.37 13.59
C LYS A 519 -29.27 5.54 14.48
N VAL A 520 -29.76 6.14 15.54
CA VAL A 520 -30.72 5.52 16.46
C VAL A 520 -31.91 6.43 16.74
N TYR A 521 -32.98 5.86 17.26
CA TYR A 521 -34.21 6.58 17.58
C TYR A 521 -34.43 6.58 19.08
N THR A 522 -34.73 7.74 19.66
CA THR A 522 -34.87 7.95 21.12
C THR A 522 -36.00 7.15 21.76
N THR A 523 -36.93 6.64 20.95
CA THR A 523 -38.10 5.86 21.39
C THR A 523 -37.92 4.34 21.22
N ALA A 524 -36.80 3.88 20.66
CA ALA A 524 -36.47 2.46 20.53
C ALA A 524 -35.77 1.92 21.78
N THR A 525 -35.87 0.62 22.05
CA THR A 525 -35.15 -0.04 23.15
C THR A 525 -33.66 0.30 23.04
N PRO A 526 -33.01 0.80 24.09
CA PRO A 526 -31.61 1.17 24.03
C PRO A 526 -30.71 -0.05 23.79
N TYR A 527 -29.63 0.14 23.04
CA TYR A 527 -28.55 -0.85 22.96
C TYR A 527 -27.73 -0.84 24.25
N TYR A 528 -27.27 -2.02 24.67
CA TYR A 528 -26.51 -2.20 25.91
C TYR A 528 -25.05 -2.59 25.69
N THR A 529 -24.74 -3.18 24.55
CA THR A 529 -23.39 -3.63 24.20
C THR A 529 -23.05 -3.30 22.76
N TYR A 530 -21.75 -3.13 22.50
CA TYR A 530 -21.22 -3.07 21.15
C TYR A 530 -20.01 -3.99 21.01
N THR A 531 -19.91 -4.63 19.85
CA THR A 531 -18.80 -5.48 19.46
C THR A 531 -18.20 -4.93 18.18
N VAL A 532 -16.87 -4.82 18.15
CA VAL A 532 -16.13 -4.45 16.95
C VAL A 532 -15.18 -5.60 16.63
N SER A 533 -15.18 -6.05 15.38
CA SER A 533 -14.35 -7.16 14.94
C SER A 533 -13.83 -6.97 13.53
N LYS A 534 -12.63 -7.51 13.28
CA LYS A 534 -12.01 -7.58 11.96
C LYS A 534 -11.16 -8.84 11.92
N ASP A 535 -11.16 -9.54 10.79
CA ASP A 535 -10.29 -10.70 10.60
C ASP A 535 -8.83 -10.31 10.86
N GLY A 536 -8.12 -11.14 11.63
CA GLY A 536 -6.76 -10.84 12.09
C GLY A 536 -6.67 -9.94 13.33
N TYR A 537 -7.78 -9.59 13.98
CA TYR A 537 -7.81 -8.79 15.21
C TYR A 537 -8.71 -9.39 16.29
N ALA A 538 -8.30 -9.21 17.55
CA ALA A 538 -9.01 -9.65 18.73
C ALA A 538 -10.29 -8.85 18.82
N THR A 539 -11.42 -9.57 18.88
CA THR A 539 -12.75 -8.96 18.99
C THR A 539 -12.82 -8.09 20.25
N PHE A 540 -13.14 -6.81 20.06
CA PHE A 540 -13.38 -5.88 21.15
C PHE A 540 -14.86 -5.90 21.55
N GLN A 541 -15.15 -6.00 22.84
CA GLN A 541 -16.51 -5.89 23.39
C GLN A 541 -16.57 -4.78 24.43
N GLY A 542 -17.57 -3.90 24.29
CA GLY A 542 -17.83 -2.80 25.21
C GLY A 542 -19.29 -2.69 25.60
N THR A 543 -19.56 -1.97 26.68
CA THR A 543 -20.92 -1.65 27.15
C THR A 543 -21.32 -0.24 26.75
N ILE A 544 -22.61 -0.03 26.51
CA ILE A 544 -23.22 1.27 26.21
C ILE A 544 -24.02 1.69 27.44
N THR A 545 -23.53 2.72 28.12
CA THR A 545 -24.13 3.22 29.37
C THR A 545 -24.83 4.57 29.21
N THR A 546 -24.66 5.21 28.06
CA THR A 546 -25.24 6.52 27.73
C THR A 546 -25.91 6.48 26.36
N HIS A 547 -27.13 7.01 26.27
CA HIS A 547 -27.95 6.97 25.07
C HIS A 547 -28.15 8.38 24.50
N PRO A 548 -27.97 8.58 23.17
CA PRO A 548 -28.12 9.90 22.57
C PRO A 548 -29.59 10.32 22.59
N GLY A 549 -29.85 11.55 23.07
CA GLY A 549 -31.11 12.23 22.87
C GLY A 549 -31.28 12.74 21.43
N LYS A 550 -32.37 13.49 21.17
CA LYS A 550 -32.60 14.18 19.89
C LYS A 550 -31.40 15.06 19.54
N ASP A 551 -30.85 14.92 18.33
CA ASP A 551 -29.76 15.74 17.80
C ASP A 551 -28.43 15.59 18.57
N GLN A 552 -28.31 14.58 19.43
CA GLN A 552 -27.10 14.31 20.21
C GLN A 552 -26.25 13.17 19.62
N ASN A 553 -24.95 13.26 19.84
CA ASN A 553 -23.97 12.22 19.49
C ASN A 553 -23.33 11.65 20.76
N VAL A 554 -23.22 10.33 20.84
CA VAL A 554 -22.45 9.61 21.87
C VAL A 554 -21.28 8.92 21.19
N ASP A 555 -20.06 9.19 21.66
CA ASP A 555 -18.85 8.56 21.14
C ASP A 555 -18.54 7.25 21.88
N LEU A 556 -18.31 6.19 21.12
CA LEU A 556 -17.85 4.89 21.59
C LEU A 556 -16.47 4.62 20.99
N THR A 557 -15.53 4.07 21.75
CA THR A 557 -14.16 3.83 21.27
C THR A 557 -13.78 2.37 21.42
N ALA A 558 -13.40 1.74 20.31
CA ALA A 558 -12.83 0.40 20.28
C ALA A 558 -11.36 0.47 19.85
N GLN A 559 -10.53 -0.34 20.50
CA GLN A 559 -9.16 -0.60 20.07
C GLN A 559 -9.05 -2.08 19.72
N LEU A 560 -8.91 -2.38 18.44
CA LEU A 560 -8.65 -3.72 17.95
C LEU A 560 -7.15 -4.00 18.04
N ILE A 561 -6.82 -5.06 18.77
CA ILE A 561 -5.46 -5.59 18.92
C ILE A 561 -5.31 -6.72 17.91
N PRO A 562 -4.28 -6.77 17.04
CA PRO A 562 -4.09 -7.89 16.14
C PRO A 562 -4.11 -9.25 16.86
N ILE A 563 -4.86 -10.23 16.36
CA ILE A 563 -4.68 -11.65 16.73
C ILE A 563 -3.42 -12.10 15.98
N ALA A 564 -2.44 -12.61 16.71
CA ALA A 564 -1.20 -13.11 16.13
C ALA A 564 -1.50 -14.10 14.98
N GLY A 565 -1.15 -13.70 13.76
CA GLY A 565 -1.40 -14.50 12.55
C GLY A 565 -1.65 -13.71 11.24
N GLN A 566 -0.94 -12.61 10.95
CA GLN A 566 -0.67 -12.12 9.58
C GLN A 566 0.57 -11.19 9.55
N VAL A 567 1.36 -11.43 8.51
CA VAL A 567 2.64 -10.91 7.99
C VAL A 567 3.13 -9.52 8.44
N TYR A 568 4.40 -9.48 8.84
CA TYR A 568 5.28 -8.31 8.84
C TYR A 568 6.35 -8.49 7.74
N ASN A 569 6.78 -7.38 7.12
CA ASN A 569 7.69 -7.23 5.96
C ASN A 569 7.12 -7.41 4.54
N GLY A 570 5.83 -7.73 4.37
CA GLY A 570 5.26 -7.98 3.03
C GLY A 570 5.89 -9.21 2.35
N PRO A 571 5.44 -9.57 1.14
CA PRO A 571 6.06 -10.68 0.42
C PRO A 571 7.44 -10.27 -0.12
N HIS A 572 8.47 -11.05 0.18
CA HIS A 572 9.81 -10.88 -0.38
C HIS A 572 9.81 -11.15 -1.89
N THR A 573 10.33 -10.22 -2.70
CA THR A 573 10.32 -10.37 -4.16
C THR A 573 11.39 -11.36 -4.64
N ILE A 574 11.02 -12.26 -5.56
CA ILE A 574 11.92 -13.17 -6.29
C ILE A 574 11.80 -12.88 -7.80
N PRO A 575 12.91 -12.60 -8.53
CA PRO A 575 14.31 -12.58 -8.10
C PRO A 575 14.62 -11.42 -7.14
N GLY A 576 15.60 -11.62 -6.26
CA GLY A 576 15.88 -10.72 -5.15
C GLY A 576 16.74 -11.38 -4.08
N THR A 577 16.91 -10.71 -2.94
CA THR A 577 17.60 -11.27 -1.76
C THR A 577 16.61 -11.44 -0.61
N LEU A 578 16.53 -12.65 -0.09
CA LEU A 578 15.78 -13.02 1.11
C LEU A 578 16.74 -13.07 2.29
N GLN A 579 16.64 -12.12 3.21
CA GLN A 579 17.42 -12.16 4.46
C GLN A 579 16.85 -13.26 5.37
N ALA A 580 17.70 -14.05 6.00
CA ALA A 580 17.25 -15.21 6.78
C ALA A 580 16.58 -14.80 8.10
N GLU A 581 17.00 -13.69 8.68
CA GLU A 581 16.42 -13.09 9.89
C GLU A 581 15.03 -12.46 9.64
N ASP A 582 14.65 -12.27 8.38
CA ASP A 582 13.36 -11.71 7.95
C ASP A 582 12.28 -12.79 7.71
N TYR A 583 12.31 -13.87 8.49
CA TYR A 583 11.24 -14.86 8.53
C TYR A 583 9.92 -14.23 9.01
N ASN A 584 8.80 -14.82 8.62
CA ASN A 584 7.47 -14.32 8.94
C ASN A 584 7.27 -14.18 10.47
N ILE A 585 6.65 -13.08 10.89
CA ILE A 585 6.17 -12.91 12.28
C ILE A 585 4.89 -13.73 12.46
N GLY A 586 4.77 -14.43 13.60
CA GLY A 586 3.64 -15.29 13.93
C GLY A 586 3.89 -16.19 15.13
N GLY A 587 5.16 -16.38 15.49
CA GLY A 587 5.58 -17.05 16.71
C GLY A 587 5.88 -18.52 16.52
N GLU A 588 6.37 -19.11 17.61
CA GLU A 588 6.76 -20.50 17.73
C GLU A 588 5.64 -21.46 17.33
N GLY A 589 5.95 -22.42 16.45
CA GLY A 589 5.02 -23.39 15.89
C GLY A 589 4.06 -22.86 14.81
N VAL A 590 4.12 -21.56 14.49
CA VAL A 590 3.23 -20.93 13.49
C VAL A 590 4.00 -20.46 12.26
N THR A 591 5.01 -19.62 12.46
CA THR A 591 5.82 -19.05 11.35
C THR A 591 7.31 -19.38 11.44
N TYR A 592 7.74 -19.90 12.58
CA TYR A 592 9.01 -20.57 12.76
C TYR A 592 8.83 -21.70 13.80
N HIS A 593 9.82 -22.58 13.90
CA HIS A 593 10.02 -23.46 15.05
C HIS A 593 11.48 -23.37 15.46
N ASP A 594 11.70 -22.92 16.68
CA ASP A 594 12.97 -22.92 17.38
C ASP A 594 12.91 -23.91 18.56
N THR A 595 14.02 -24.60 18.82
CA THR A 595 14.07 -25.60 19.89
C THR A 595 14.36 -25.00 21.26
N THR A 596 14.74 -23.72 21.31
CA THR A 596 15.02 -22.95 22.51
C THR A 596 14.05 -21.79 22.67
N VAL A 597 13.95 -21.27 23.89
CA VAL A 597 13.09 -20.11 24.19
C VAL A 597 13.96 -18.88 24.26
N GLY A 598 13.59 -17.87 23.47
CA GLY A 598 14.32 -16.61 23.33
C GLY A 598 15.61 -16.75 22.52
N ASN A 599 15.89 -15.71 21.74
CA ASN A 599 17.08 -15.59 20.91
C ASN A 599 18.40 -15.58 21.71
N GLU A 600 19.16 -16.67 21.64
CA GLU A 600 20.49 -16.87 22.25
C GLU A 600 21.57 -15.96 21.66
N GLY A 601 21.46 -15.61 20.37
CA GLY A 601 22.36 -14.69 19.70
C GLY A 601 22.11 -13.21 20.04
N GLY A 602 20.90 -12.90 20.53
CA GLY A 602 20.51 -11.60 21.06
C GLY A 602 20.49 -10.45 20.05
N ALA A 603 20.61 -10.71 18.75
CA ALA A 603 20.59 -9.70 17.70
C ALA A 603 19.24 -9.63 16.98
N TYR A 604 18.93 -8.46 16.41
CA TYR A 604 17.76 -8.20 15.56
C TYR A 604 16.38 -8.38 16.22
N ARG A 605 15.94 -9.62 16.48
CA ARG A 605 14.61 -9.95 17.05
C ARG A 605 14.75 -10.55 18.45
N GLN A 606 13.69 -10.41 19.24
CA GLN A 606 13.61 -10.98 20.60
C GLN A 606 12.54 -12.08 20.71
N ASP A 607 12.14 -12.66 19.58
CA ASP A 607 11.41 -13.93 19.60
C ASP A 607 12.40 -15.10 19.71
N ASP A 608 11.94 -16.33 19.51
CA ASP A 608 12.74 -17.50 19.88
C ASP A 608 13.85 -17.84 18.88
N VAL A 609 13.79 -17.35 17.64
CA VAL A 609 14.81 -17.67 16.63
C VAL A 609 16.15 -17.03 17.01
N ASP A 610 17.19 -17.85 17.00
CA ASP A 610 18.54 -17.44 17.34
C ASP A 610 19.21 -16.63 16.21
N ILE A 611 19.51 -15.35 16.47
CA ILE A 611 20.05 -14.41 15.50
C ILE A 611 21.26 -13.70 16.09
N GLU A 612 22.36 -13.67 15.33
CA GLU A 612 23.62 -12.99 15.65
C GLU A 612 24.12 -12.17 14.47
N VAL A 613 25.29 -11.54 14.61
CA VAL A 613 25.94 -10.78 13.54
C VAL A 613 27.39 -11.27 13.42
N LEU A 614 27.64 -12.23 12.52
CA LEU A 614 28.97 -12.82 12.32
C LEU A 614 29.56 -12.61 10.92
N ASP A 615 28.75 -12.37 9.88
CA ASP A 615 29.28 -12.17 8.54
C ASP A 615 29.97 -10.80 8.39
N THR A 616 30.90 -10.74 7.45
CA THR A 616 31.76 -9.58 7.20
C THR A 616 31.04 -8.35 6.66
N ASP A 617 29.82 -8.51 6.14
CA ASP A 617 28.95 -7.41 5.70
C ASP A 617 28.18 -6.76 6.87
N GLY A 618 28.24 -7.36 8.06
CA GLY A 618 27.60 -6.85 9.27
C GLY A 618 26.07 -7.00 9.25
N SER A 619 25.49 -7.77 8.32
CA SER A 619 24.09 -8.15 8.41
C SER A 619 23.88 -9.22 9.47
N PRO A 620 22.70 -9.25 10.11
CA PRO A 620 22.32 -10.37 10.96
C PRO A 620 22.33 -11.69 10.18
N ASN A 621 22.54 -12.78 10.89
CA ASN A 621 22.40 -14.12 10.39
C ASN A 621 21.63 -14.95 11.41
N VAL A 622 20.84 -15.91 10.95
CA VAL A 622 20.27 -16.94 11.82
C VAL A 622 21.41 -17.91 12.16
N GLY A 623 21.58 -18.15 13.46
CA GLY A 623 22.62 -18.99 14.05
C GLY A 623 22.01 -20.02 15.00
N TRP A 624 22.85 -20.77 15.72
CA TRP A 624 22.45 -21.84 16.66
C TRP A 624 21.45 -22.86 16.12
N ILE A 625 21.32 -22.96 14.79
CA ILE A 625 20.32 -23.80 14.16
C ILE A 625 20.52 -25.26 14.56
N ARG A 626 19.44 -25.85 15.08
CA ARG A 626 19.36 -27.25 15.53
C ARG A 626 18.48 -28.08 14.62
N ALA A 627 18.74 -29.38 14.61
CA ALA A 627 18.01 -30.33 13.81
C ALA A 627 16.52 -30.35 14.21
N GLY A 628 15.64 -30.07 13.25
CA GLY A 628 14.19 -30.04 13.43
C GLY A 628 13.59 -28.64 13.26
N GLU A 629 14.40 -27.58 13.36
CA GLU A 629 13.96 -26.20 13.25
C GLU A 629 13.51 -25.83 11.83
N TRP A 630 12.68 -24.80 11.74
CA TRP A 630 12.22 -24.29 10.46
C TRP A 630 11.82 -22.82 10.50
N LEU A 631 11.93 -22.16 9.35
CA LEU A 631 11.59 -20.75 9.13
C LEU A 631 10.66 -20.65 7.93
N THR A 632 9.60 -19.84 8.04
CA THR A 632 8.70 -19.55 6.92
C THR A 632 8.86 -18.12 6.45
N TYR A 633 8.67 -17.90 5.14
CA TYR A 633 8.73 -16.59 4.50
C TYR A 633 7.57 -16.50 3.52
N THR A 634 6.93 -15.33 3.44
CA THR A 634 6.02 -15.05 2.32
C THR A 634 6.85 -14.45 1.19
N VAL A 635 6.78 -15.03 0.00
CA VAL A 635 7.54 -14.57 -1.18
C VAL A 635 6.59 -14.25 -2.33
N ASN A 636 6.94 -13.29 -3.17
CA ASN A 636 6.26 -13.02 -4.44
C ASN A 636 7.22 -13.29 -5.60
N VAL A 637 6.99 -14.38 -6.31
CA VAL A 637 7.79 -14.81 -7.45
C VAL A 637 7.27 -14.12 -8.70
N SER A 638 8.02 -13.15 -9.19
CA SER A 638 7.64 -12.30 -10.34
C SER A 638 7.40 -13.09 -11.63
N THR A 639 8.20 -14.15 -11.87
CA THR A 639 8.13 -14.97 -13.08
C THR A 639 8.35 -16.44 -12.74
N ALA A 640 7.54 -17.34 -13.29
CA ALA A 640 7.74 -18.77 -13.07
C ALA A 640 9.05 -19.21 -13.76
N GLY A 641 9.88 -20.00 -13.10
CA GLY A 641 11.14 -20.44 -13.69
C GLY A 641 12.09 -21.12 -12.72
N THR A 642 13.24 -21.54 -13.23
CA THR A 642 14.36 -22.01 -12.41
C THR A 642 15.23 -20.82 -12.05
N TYR A 643 15.56 -20.69 -10.77
CA TYR A 643 16.43 -19.67 -10.22
C TYR A 643 17.72 -20.32 -9.74
N ASP A 644 18.85 -19.65 -9.95
CA ASP A 644 20.08 -19.95 -9.21
C ASP A 644 19.96 -19.26 -7.84
N ALA A 645 19.71 -20.05 -6.80
CA ALA A 645 19.59 -19.58 -5.42
C ALA A 645 20.93 -19.71 -4.71
N GLY A 646 21.60 -18.58 -4.46
CA GLY A 646 22.84 -18.50 -3.71
C GLY A 646 22.58 -18.36 -2.21
N PHE A 647 22.88 -19.40 -1.44
CA PHE A 647 22.76 -19.43 0.02
C PHE A 647 24.07 -18.97 0.65
N ARG A 648 24.05 -17.88 1.41
CA ARG A 648 25.18 -17.38 2.19
C ARG A 648 25.20 -18.07 3.55
N VAL A 649 26.06 -19.07 3.70
CA VAL A 649 26.07 -19.99 4.85
C VAL A 649 27.45 -20.15 5.45
N ALA A 650 27.51 -20.50 6.74
CA ALA A 650 28.73 -20.89 7.43
C ALA A 650 28.49 -22.16 8.27
N SER A 651 29.52 -22.99 8.40
CA SER A 651 29.52 -24.14 9.30
C SER A 651 30.95 -24.54 9.67
N THR A 652 31.13 -24.96 10.92
CA THR A 652 32.38 -25.61 11.37
C THR A 652 32.39 -27.12 11.15
N HIS A 653 31.29 -27.68 10.63
CA HIS A 653 31.06 -29.11 10.49
C HIS A 653 30.82 -29.51 9.04
N SER A 654 31.02 -30.79 8.73
CA SER A 654 30.65 -31.37 7.45
C SER A 654 29.33 -32.14 7.58
N GLY A 655 28.45 -32.01 6.58
CA GLY A 655 27.22 -32.80 6.52
C GLY A 655 25.96 -32.06 6.98
N SER A 656 26.05 -30.77 7.31
CA SER A 656 24.88 -29.92 7.53
C SER A 656 24.13 -29.68 6.22
N SER A 657 22.82 -29.51 6.30
CA SER A 657 21.97 -29.31 5.12
C SER A 657 20.79 -28.41 5.41
N VAL A 658 20.27 -27.78 4.35
CA VAL A 658 19.05 -26.97 4.38
C VAL A 658 18.11 -27.50 3.30
N LEU A 659 16.87 -27.78 3.69
CA LEU A 659 15.80 -28.21 2.78
C LEU A 659 14.85 -27.05 2.52
N VAL A 660 14.48 -26.87 1.26
CA VAL A 660 13.65 -25.75 0.82
C VAL A 660 12.32 -26.29 0.32
N TYR A 661 11.22 -25.79 0.85
CA TYR A 661 9.86 -26.14 0.42
C TYR A 661 9.11 -24.89 -0.05
N VAL A 662 8.10 -25.13 -0.88
CA VAL A 662 7.16 -24.11 -1.35
C VAL A 662 5.75 -24.58 -1.00
N ASP A 663 4.99 -23.68 -0.39
CA ASP A 663 3.65 -23.89 0.15
C ASP A 663 3.59 -25.15 1.03
N ASN A 664 2.49 -25.90 0.95
CA ASN A 664 2.31 -27.16 1.68
C ASN A 664 2.97 -28.37 0.98
N GLY A 665 4.03 -28.14 0.20
CA GLY A 665 4.74 -29.19 -0.53
C GLY A 665 5.37 -30.23 0.40
N THR A 666 5.30 -31.51 0.02
CA THR A 666 5.91 -32.62 0.79
C THR A 666 7.30 -33.02 0.30
N THR A 667 7.70 -32.54 -0.88
CA THR A 667 9.03 -32.74 -1.47
C THR A 667 9.78 -31.41 -1.55
N PRO A 668 11.06 -31.35 -1.14
CA PRO A 668 11.82 -30.11 -1.22
C PRO A 668 12.06 -29.71 -2.68
N VAL A 669 11.89 -28.42 -2.99
CA VAL A 669 12.23 -27.83 -4.29
C VAL A 669 13.74 -27.64 -4.46
N ALA A 670 14.49 -27.66 -3.36
CA ALA A 670 15.94 -27.73 -3.36
C ALA A 670 16.49 -28.32 -2.06
N THR A 671 17.67 -28.91 -2.18
CA THR A 671 18.49 -29.40 -1.05
C THR A 671 19.86 -28.76 -1.16
N LEU A 672 20.22 -27.99 -0.14
CA LEU A 672 21.54 -27.43 0.02
C LEU A 672 22.38 -28.33 0.93
N ASN A 673 23.52 -28.80 0.44
CA ASN A 673 24.56 -29.38 1.28
C ASN A 673 25.52 -28.26 1.71
N VAL A 674 25.56 -27.97 3.01
CA VAL A 674 26.39 -26.90 3.57
C VAL A 674 27.81 -27.46 3.80
N PRO A 675 28.84 -26.88 3.17
CA PRO A 675 30.21 -27.31 3.38
C PRO A 675 30.75 -26.84 4.73
N ASN A 676 31.79 -27.52 5.22
CA ASN A 676 32.59 -26.99 6.32
C ASN A 676 33.36 -25.76 5.82
N THR A 677 32.98 -24.57 6.31
CA THR A 677 33.61 -23.29 5.95
C THR A 677 34.78 -22.93 6.87
N GLY A 678 35.00 -23.71 7.94
CA GLY A 678 36.16 -23.64 8.84
C GLY A 678 35.94 -22.84 10.12
N ALA A 679 35.05 -21.85 10.14
CA ALA A 679 34.67 -21.07 11.32
C ALA A 679 33.31 -20.39 11.14
N TRP A 680 32.61 -20.10 12.24
CA TRP A 680 31.27 -19.47 12.23
C TRP A 680 31.22 -18.10 11.53
N PRO A 681 32.22 -17.21 11.65
CA PRO A 681 32.25 -15.95 10.90
C PRO A 681 32.68 -16.09 9.43
N VAL A 682 33.07 -17.29 8.98
CA VAL A 682 33.56 -17.52 7.62
C VAL A 682 32.42 -18.02 6.75
N PHE A 683 31.68 -17.10 6.13
CA PHE A 683 30.57 -17.44 5.25
C PHE A 683 31.02 -17.68 3.80
N GLN A 684 30.37 -18.64 3.16
CA GLN A 684 30.50 -18.95 1.75
C GLN A 684 29.13 -18.90 1.07
N THR A 685 29.10 -18.54 -0.20
CA THR A 685 27.87 -18.58 -1.00
C THR A 685 27.84 -19.85 -1.82
N ILE A 686 26.83 -20.69 -1.59
CA ILE A 686 26.62 -21.95 -2.30
C ILE A 686 25.36 -21.83 -3.13
N SER A 687 25.49 -21.98 -4.45
CA SER A 687 24.36 -21.86 -5.37
C SER A 687 23.76 -23.21 -5.72
N VAL A 688 22.44 -23.32 -5.60
CA VAL A 688 21.66 -24.49 -6.04
C VAL A 688 20.49 -24.04 -6.91
N PRO A 689 20.08 -24.84 -7.92
CA PRO A 689 18.91 -24.50 -8.73
C PRO A 689 17.62 -24.73 -7.93
N VAL A 690 16.69 -23.79 -8.00
CA VAL A 690 15.36 -23.84 -7.37
C VAL A 690 14.30 -23.49 -8.41
N THR A 691 13.36 -24.40 -8.67
CA THR A 691 12.25 -24.13 -9.59
C THR A 691 11.04 -23.61 -8.83
N LEU A 692 10.56 -22.42 -9.20
CA LEU A 692 9.50 -21.72 -8.49
C LEU A 692 8.33 -21.34 -9.43
N PRO A 693 7.08 -21.57 -9.00
CA PRO A 693 5.89 -21.02 -9.66
C PRO A 693 5.81 -19.49 -9.51
N ALA A 694 5.12 -18.81 -10.43
CA ALA A 694 4.86 -17.37 -10.33
C ALA A 694 3.73 -17.07 -9.34
N GLY A 695 3.82 -15.92 -8.69
CA GLY A 695 2.83 -15.43 -7.73
C GLY A 695 3.32 -15.47 -6.29
N GLN A 696 2.39 -15.27 -5.36
CA GLN A 696 2.70 -15.29 -3.93
C GLN A 696 2.70 -16.73 -3.40
N HIS A 697 3.76 -17.09 -2.68
CA HIS A 697 3.96 -18.42 -2.11
C HIS A 697 4.52 -18.35 -0.69
N GLN A 698 4.30 -19.40 0.10
CA GLN A 698 5.00 -19.60 1.36
C GLN A 698 6.29 -20.38 1.11
N PHE A 699 7.43 -19.76 1.34
CA PHE A 699 8.73 -20.40 1.27
C PHE A 699 9.11 -20.92 2.65
N VAL A 700 9.56 -22.17 2.76
CA VAL A 700 9.90 -22.78 4.06
C VAL A 700 11.31 -23.35 4.01
N LEU A 701 12.16 -22.90 4.92
CA LEU A 701 13.47 -23.49 5.17
C LEU A 701 13.32 -24.47 6.33
N LYS A 702 13.75 -25.72 6.13
CA LYS A 702 13.81 -26.73 7.19
C LYS A 702 15.25 -27.17 7.38
N PHE A 703 15.64 -27.35 8.63
CA PHE A 703 17.00 -27.70 9.02
C PHE A 703 17.01 -29.12 9.60
N PRO A 704 17.24 -30.16 8.77
CA PRO A 704 17.24 -31.55 9.25
C PRO A 704 18.48 -31.93 10.07
N THR A 705 19.45 -31.03 10.17
CA THR A 705 20.77 -31.25 10.78
C THR A 705 21.19 -30.02 11.57
N ASP A 706 21.97 -30.20 12.64
CA ASP A 706 22.56 -29.11 13.39
C ASP A 706 23.66 -28.36 12.60
N PHE A 707 24.15 -27.29 13.23
CA PHE A 707 25.42 -26.62 12.90
C PHE A 707 25.45 -25.89 11.56
N VAL A 708 24.43 -25.10 11.28
CA VAL A 708 24.40 -24.20 10.12
C VAL A 708 24.11 -22.77 10.58
N ASN A 709 24.86 -21.81 10.05
CA ASN A 709 24.47 -20.41 10.05
C ASN A 709 24.04 -20.03 8.64
N ILE A 710 23.00 -19.22 8.53
CA ILE A 710 22.51 -18.68 7.27
C ILE A 710 22.27 -17.18 7.39
N ASN A 711 22.88 -16.41 6.49
CA ASN A 711 22.75 -14.96 6.43
C ASN A 711 21.60 -14.59 5.48
N TRP A 712 21.71 -14.96 4.20
CA TRP A 712 20.69 -14.67 3.20
C TRP A 712 20.65 -15.69 2.07
N ILE A 713 19.59 -15.62 1.27
CA ILE A 713 19.40 -16.37 0.03
C ILE A 713 19.17 -15.40 -1.12
N ARG A 714 20.01 -15.42 -2.14
CA ARG A 714 19.88 -14.56 -3.32
C ARG A 714 19.40 -15.37 -4.51
N PHE A 715 18.27 -14.98 -5.09
CA PHE A 715 17.68 -15.62 -6.27
C PHE A 715 17.98 -14.80 -7.51
N ALA A 716 18.62 -15.42 -8.50
CA ALA A 716 18.75 -14.88 -9.86
C ALA A 716 18.05 -15.82 -10.83
N LEU A 717 17.26 -15.29 -11.77
CA LEU A 717 16.59 -16.11 -12.78
C LEU A 717 17.66 -16.79 -13.64
N ARG A 718 17.58 -18.12 -13.78
CA ARG A 718 18.50 -18.90 -14.59
C ARG A 718 18.08 -18.75 -16.06
N GLY A 719 18.95 -18.13 -16.85
CA GLY A 719 18.75 -17.87 -18.28
C GLY A 719 18.79 -19.11 -19.15
#